data_AF-A0A845CZZ6-F1
#
_entry.id   AF-A0A845CZZ6-F1
#
_cell.length_a   1.000
_cell.length_b   1.000
_cell.length_c   1.000
_cell.angle_alpha   90.00
_cell.angle_beta   90.00
_cell.angle_gamma   90.00
#
_symmetry.space_group_name_H-M   'P 1'
#
loop_
_entity.id
_entity.type
_entity.pdbx_description
1 polymer ?
#
loop_
_entity_poly.entity_id
_entity_poly.type
_entity_poly.pdbx_seq_one_letter_code
_entity_poly.pdbx_strand_id
1 'polypeptide(L)'
;MRLGIRFVFLLFALLCLLQIVSVSAQEGGYTYIVQPGDSWPLVAQRVGLTVSQLQEANPDSVRPNGWLIVGESLFVPWSPDGDEEFYIVQRGEGWISVAEKFGVPVNLLQAANPKSVRPNESLLVGERLLIPAGLVTPTGVPTPVPTVAPAETQGEGQVEASAERPSPLVTPTPVLDILSILSTDGEPEPFFMPRISLPLPRIVTLPPCPDTQDGLSQTLADLFRIPTSNRHAQLTSFLADCGAEFRTLVNADLTSDNVNDAVLVFTNGEESRTGAVTGRGSGTGAEHQELVILDGAEGHSLSYKIAATGSIDLLATQDINADGLTDVAWTDTVCGPNSCFVTVHVRSWDGIEWRDWTKGTITMAGASVSLTPSDRPDRPNEIRLIGGQYDGAGAGPQRARLAVWASTDGAPYALSSERMMPSLCLYHTVIDANHAMTSELYLEKAQWLYTDAAENQNLQACGERSNELAELRSFALFRLALIAGYELKPELAAERVERLASTYERQVYAEVGVRWLAAYRQSGDARTACEAVRNFAEANPEVVNILAEYGYANPAFSAEDVCPSLEIQQEEEPEQRLTETEGLPACPESVAEYLAALPGVIDELTAGHSTDGNPGGERREGEILKLRIFLDAWLQGCDALGNGRGGLLFYDLNQDGLKDVIAMPSVVSDGGYGPGGADGVVLILHQQNDGSFETVYTPEIEGLPGILAIGDANGDGRAELLWQLERCTTFCLLTVEAITWNSETAAYRSVIGPGAAVAEGTVLVDIVEDESSDLPRVSRLWFSGGVSGREEKGLVIPHTEIWYSMDGSPLRRRTWSYDRANEASNCLGLRLIEANIALQSAGPEGNRASYATAIELYKDALETPNLQPCSVQGTDPEEEKALLRGLANFRLVQVLTLNDQRSEAESLLETLEEEHPESRYTEAAGAWLAAYTSVPNPVAACAAVMSVFLDSPELWQITEEFGRDHPSLNMRQVCYTPNSGEEFEFRLTPNW
;
A
#
# COMPACT_ATOMS: atom_id res chain seq x y z
N MET A 1 -15.63 63.65 -38.35
CA MET A 1 -15.47 62.17 -38.28
C MET A 1 -14.22 61.68 -39.04
N ARG A 2 -13.03 62.21 -38.75
CA ARG A 2 -11.76 61.72 -39.35
C ARG A 2 -10.58 61.69 -38.36
N LEU A 3 -10.84 61.69 -37.05
CA LEU A 3 -9.80 61.69 -36.01
C LEU A 3 -9.84 60.49 -35.04
N GLY A 4 -10.88 59.66 -35.07
CA GLY A 4 -10.99 58.46 -34.20
C GLY A 4 -10.38 57.18 -34.77
N ILE A 5 -10.04 57.14 -36.06
CA ILE A 5 -9.65 55.91 -36.77
C ILE A 5 -8.12 55.70 -36.79
N ARG A 6 -7.31 56.73 -36.49
CA ARG A 6 -5.84 56.60 -36.45
C ARG A 6 -5.27 56.16 -35.10
N PHE A 7 -6.05 56.24 -34.02
CA PHE A 7 -5.62 55.80 -32.68
C PHE A 7 -5.83 54.30 -32.46
N VAL A 8 -6.82 53.69 -33.13
CA VAL A 8 -7.12 52.25 -32.98
C VAL A 8 -6.13 51.38 -33.76
N PHE A 9 -5.62 51.86 -34.90
CA PHE A 9 -4.62 51.12 -35.69
C PHE A 9 -3.21 51.10 -35.06
N LEU A 10 -2.85 52.13 -34.29
CA LEU A 10 -1.58 52.17 -33.56
C LEU A 10 -1.59 51.31 -32.29
N LEU A 11 -2.76 51.14 -31.66
CA LEU A 11 -2.91 50.21 -30.53
C LEU A 11 -2.87 48.74 -30.97
N PHE A 12 -3.47 48.42 -32.13
CA PHE A 12 -3.48 47.05 -32.67
C PHE A 12 -2.11 46.64 -33.24
N ALA A 13 -1.35 47.58 -33.83
CA ALA A 13 0.01 47.32 -34.29
C ALA A 13 1.03 47.20 -33.14
N LEU A 14 0.80 47.87 -32.00
CA LEU A 14 1.62 47.72 -30.80
C LEU A 14 1.29 46.43 -30.03
N LEU A 15 0.03 45.95 -30.09
CA LEU A 15 -0.34 44.63 -29.56
C LEU A 15 0.15 43.47 -30.45
N CYS A 16 0.22 43.65 -31.77
CA CYS A 16 0.75 42.62 -32.69
C CYS A 16 2.29 42.53 -32.71
N LEU A 17 3.04 43.51 -32.18
CA LEU A 17 4.50 43.47 -32.06
C LEU A 17 5.01 42.88 -30.74
N LEU A 18 4.11 42.42 -29.87
CA LEU A 18 4.42 41.77 -28.59
C LEU A 18 4.19 40.25 -28.59
N GLN A 19 3.97 39.64 -29.77
CA GLN A 19 3.62 38.21 -29.89
C GLN A 19 4.64 37.36 -30.68
N ILE A 20 5.79 37.88 -31.09
CA ILE A 20 6.79 37.07 -31.83
C ILE A 20 8.22 37.49 -31.47
N VAL A 21 8.75 37.04 -30.32
CA VAL A 21 10.11 36.47 -30.20
C VAL A 21 10.12 35.53 -28.99
N SER A 22 9.68 34.30 -29.18
CA SER A 22 10.27 33.17 -28.47
C SER A 22 10.70 32.18 -29.55
N VAL A 23 11.83 32.50 -30.20
CA VAL A 23 12.63 31.47 -30.85
C VAL A 23 13.12 30.60 -29.71
N SER A 24 12.53 29.41 -29.59
CA SER A 24 12.95 28.38 -28.64
C SER A 24 14.44 28.10 -28.86
N ALA A 25 15.26 28.45 -27.86
CA ALA A 25 16.47 27.70 -27.64
C ALA A 25 16.00 26.29 -27.27
N GLN A 26 16.33 25.32 -28.11
CA GLN A 26 15.94 23.93 -27.92
C GLN A 26 16.73 23.38 -26.72
N GLU A 27 16.14 23.46 -25.53
CA GLU A 27 16.64 22.77 -24.35
C GLU A 27 16.48 21.26 -24.59
N GLY A 28 17.60 20.55 -24.70
CA GLY A 28 17.58 19.10 -24.62
C GLY A 28 16.99 18.69 -23.27
N GLY A 29 16.29 17.55 -23.25
CA GLY A 29 15.64 16.99 -22.08
C GLY A 29 15.02 15.64 -22.40
N TYR A 30 14.66 14.87 -21.38
CA TYR A 30 13.85 13.67 -21.50
C TYR A 30 12.68 13.72 -20.51
N THR A 31 11.63 12.95 -20.78
CA THR A 31 10.43 12.96 -19.94
C THR A 31 10.48 11.82 -18.94
N TYR A 32 10.32 12.16 -17.67
CA TYR A 32 10.15 11.23 -16.58
C TYR A 32 8.65 11.06 -16.29
N ILE A 33 8.16 9.82 -16.30
CA ILE A 33 6.77 9.52 -15.94
C ILE A 33 6.72 9.21 -14.44
N VAL A 34 5.94 9.97 -13.69
CA VAL A 34 5.71 9.79 -12.25
C VAL A 34 5.13 8.39 -11.99
N GLN A 35 5.81 7.61 -11.17
CA GLN A 35 5.46 6.24 -10.80
C GLN A 35 4.64 6.20 -9.50
N PRO A 36 3.92 5.10 -9.20
CA PRO A 36 3.28 4.92 -7.90
C PRO A 36 4.28 5.10 -6.74
N GLY A 37 3.96 5.97 -5.79
CA GLY A 37 4.84 6.30 -4.66
C GLY A 37 5.85 7.42 -4.92
N ASP A 38 5.89 7.98 -6.13
CA ASP A 38 6.73 9.13 -6.44
C ASP A 38 6.19 10.42 -5.81
N SER A 39 7.12 11.23 -5.32
CA SER A 39 6.88 12.58 -4.83
C SER A 39 7.90 13.53 -5.46
N TRP A 40 7.63 14.83 -5.45
CA TRP A 40 8.57 15.82 -5.99
C TRP A 40 10.01 15.60 -5.50
N PRO A 41 10.27 15.34 -4.19
CA PRO A 41 11.59 14.94 -3.69
C PRO A 41 12.15 13.64 -4.27
N LEU A 42 11.35 12.57 -4.31
CA LEU A 42 11.78 11.25 -4.80
C LEU A 42 12.13 11.28 -6.29
N VAL A 43 11.31 11.96 -7.10
CA VAL A 43 11.58 12.09 -8.54
C VAL A 43 12.79 12.97 -8.79
N ALA A 44 12.87 14.13 -8.13
CA ALA A 44 14.00 15.05 -8.25
C ALA A 44 15.31 14.32 -7.91
N GLN A 45 15.34 13.55 -6.82
CA GLN A 45 16.48 12.71 -6.46
C GLN A 45 16.79 11.66 -7.54
N ARG A 46 15.77 10.95 -8.05
CA ARG A 46 15.92 9.88 -9.04
C ARG A 46 16.44 10.39 -10.39
N VAL A 47 16.09 11.61 -10.78
CA VAL A 47 16.52 12.24 -12.04
C VAL A 47 17.72 13.19 -11.86
N GLY A 48 18.23 13.33 -10.63
CA GLY A 48 19.42 14.14 -10.32
C GLY A 48 19.19 15.66 -10.39
N LEU A 49 17.96 16.13 -10.18
CA LEU A 49 17.61 17.56 -10.08
C LEU A 49 17.19 17.90 -8.65
N THR A 50 17.21 19.18 -8.28
CA THR A 50 16.53 19.61 -7.05
C THR A 50 15.02 19.68 -7.27
N VAL A 51 14.23 19.54 -6.21
CA VAL A 51 12.76 19.70 -6.27
C VAL A 51 12.39 21.01 -6.93
N SER A 52 13.04 22.11 -6.54
CA SER A 52 12.80 23.42 -7.14
C SER A 52 13.14 23.46 -8.63
N GLN A 53 14.22 22.82 -9.06
CA GLN A 53 14.59 22.79 -10.49
C GLN A 53 13.64 21.91 -11.31
N LEU A 54 13.22 20.78 -10.75
CA LEU A 54 12.25 19.91 -11.39
C LEU A 54 10.86 20.57 -11.43
N GLN A 55 10.47 21.30 -10.39
CA GLN A 55 9.23 22.08 -10.33
C GLN A 55 9.27 23.32 -11.23
N GLU A 56 10.40 24.01 -11.33
CA GLU A 56 10.61 25.12 -12.26
C GLU A 56 10.58 24.63 -13.72
N ALA A 57 11.10 23.42 -13.98
CA ALA A 57 10.99 22.77 -15.29
C ALA A 57 9.57 22.24 -15.57
N ASN A 58 8.72 22.11 -14.54
CA ASN A 58 7.37 21.55 -14.63
C ASN A 58 6.35 22.39 -13.84
N PRO A 59 6.19 23.69 -14.15
CA PRO A 59 5.38 24.61 -13.35
C PRO A 59 3.90 24.22 -13.33
N ASP A 60 3.40 23.58 -14.40
CA ASP A 60 2.00 23.16 -14.52
C ASP A 60 1.64 21.95 -13.65
N SER A 61 2.65 21.17 -13.24
CA SER A 61 2.49 20.02 -12.34
C SER A 61 2.52 20.43 -10.86
N VAL A 62 2.96 21.67 -10.55
CA VAL A 62 3.08 22.16 -9.16
C VAL A 62 1.71 22.56 -8.62
N ARG A 63 1.17 21.75 -7.70
CA ARG A 63 -0.16 21.94 -7.11
C ARG A 63 -0.10 22.45 -5.66
N PRO A 64 -1.15 23.13 -5.15
CA PRO A 64 -1.18 23.66 -3.78
C PRO A 64 -1.04 22.61 -2.68
N ASN A 65 -1.42 21.36 -2.94
CA ASN A 65 -1.26 20.21 -2.04
C ASN A 65 0.09 19.50 -2.19
N GLY A 66 0.96 19.94 -3.10
CA GLY A 66 2.30 19.38 -3.31
C GLY A 66 2.34 17.99 -3.94
N TRP A 67 1.24 17.52 -4.54
CA TRP A 67 1.14 16.16 -5.09
C TRP A 67 1.68 16.06 -6.52
N LEU A 68 2.36 14.94 -6.79
CA LEU A 68 2.59 14.43 -8.14
C LEU A 68 1.53 13.37 -8.45
N ILE A 69 0.91 13.44 -9.63
CA ILE A 69 -0.08 12.46 -10.05
C ILE A 69 0.63 11.29 -10.71
N VAL A 70 0.32 10.06 -10.30
CA VAL A 70 0.90 8.86 -10.90
C VAL A 70 0.52 8.79 -12.38
N GLY A 71 1.53 8.70 -13.25
CA GLY A 71 1.41 8.78 -14.71
C GLY A 71 1.70 10.17 -15.28
N GLU A 72 1.83 11.20 -14.44
CA GLU A 72 2.16 12.56 -14.86
C GLU A 72 3.55 12.65 -15.50
N SER A 73 3.67 13.41 -16.59
CA SER A 73 4.92 13.59 -17.32
C SER A 73 5.69 14.80 -16.81
N LEU A 74 6.83 14.58 -16.17
CA LEU A 74 7.75 15.63 -15.77
C LEU A 74 8.89 15.75 -16.80
N PHE A 75 9.02 16.92 -17.41
CA PHE A 75 10.15 17.29 -18.22
C PHE A 75 11.43 17.41 -17.37
N VAL A 76 12.42 16.60 -17.69
CA VAL A 76 13.74 16.64 -17.06
C VAL A 76 14.71 17.27 -18.07
N PRO A 77 15.13 18.53 -17.87
CA PRO A 77 16.10 19.19 -18.76
C PRO A 77 17.46 18.45 -18.75
N TRP A 78 18.00 18.17 -19.94
CA TRP A 78 19.22 17.40 -20.21
C TRP A 78 19.92 17.86 -21.50
N SER A 79 21.11 18.46 -21.44
CA SER A 79 21.94 18.69 -22.64
C SER A 79 23.20 17.82 -22.63
N PRO A 80 23.48 17.05 -23.70
CA PRO A 80 24.70 16.27 -23.82
C PRO A 80 25.82 17.16 -24.35
N ASP A 81 26.75 17.58 -23.49
CA ASP A 81 28.03 18.16 -23.93
C ASP A 81 29.17 17.10 -23.95
N GLY A 82 28.83 15.80 -23.93
CA GLY A 82 29.79 14.70 -23.99
C GLY A 82 29.52 13.72 -25.14
N ASP A 83 30.59 13.24 -25.78
CA ASP A 83 30.53 12.24 -26.85
C ASP A 83 29.84 10.94 -26.36
N GLU A 84 28.84 10.45 -27.10
CA GLU A 84 28.10 9.22 -26.77
C GLU A 84 29.04 7.99 -26.74
N GLU A 85 29.35 7.48 -25.55
CA GLU A 85 30.14 6.25 -25.39
C GLU A 85 29.22 5.02 -25.38
N PHE A 86 29.52 4.04 -26.23
CA PHE A 86 28.77 2.78 -26.30
C PHE A 86 29.65 1.59 -25.94
N TYR A 87 29.10 0.69 -25.13
CA TYR A 87 29.73 -0.53 -24.69
C TYR A 87 29.07 -1.78 -25.28
N ILE A 88 29.87 -2.77 -25.68
CA ILE A 88 29.35 -4.07 -26.15
C ILE A 88 29.55 -5.12 -25.06
N VAL A 89 28.45 -5.68 -24.57
CA VAL A 89 28.41 -6.65 -23.46
C VAL A 89 29.22 -7.91 -23.81
N GLN A 90 30.14 -8.29 -22.93
CA GLN A 90 30.97 -9.49 -23.07
C GLN A 90 30.35 -10.70 -22.38
N ARG A 91 30.90 -11.89 -22.66
CA ARG A 91 30.41 -13.14 -22.09
C ARG A 91 30.58 -13.17 -20.57
N GLY A 92 29.48 -13.24 -19.83
CA GLY A 92 29.46 -13.31 -18.37
C GLY A 92 29.28 -11.95 -17.67
N GLU A 93 29.09 -10.86 -18.43
CA GLU A 93 28.80 -9.53 -17.86
C GLU A 93 27.28 -9.32 -17.74
N GLY A 94 26.86 -8.72 -16.63
CA GLY A 94 25.50 -8.27 -16.34
C GLY A 94 25.46 -6.77 -15.98
N TRP A 95 24.26 -6.22 -15.78
CA TRP A 95 24.04 -4.78 -15.56
C TRP A 95 24.93 -4.19 -14.48
N ILE A 96 25.05 -4.88 -13.35
CA ILE A 96 25.89 -4.48 -12.22
C ILE A 96 27.35 -4.37 -12.63
N SER A 97 27.90 -5.42 -13.25
CA SER A 97 29.32 -5.45 -13.67
C SER A 97 29.65 -4.43 -14.76
N VAL A 98 28.69 -4.08 -15.63
CA VAL A 98 28.89 -3.05 -16.66
C VAL A 98 28.77 -1.65 -16.04
N ALA A 99 27.80 -1.43 -15.17
CA ALA A 99 27.60 -0.16 -14.47
C ALA A 99 28.81 0.21 -13.60
N GLU A 100 29.30 -0.76 -12.82
CA GLU A 100 30.50 -0.62 -11.98
C GLU A 100 31.74 -0.31 -12.84
N LYS A 101 31.87 -0.96 -14.00
CA LYS A 101 32.99 -0.74 -14.94
C LYS A 101 33.07 0.69 -15.46
N PHE A 102 31.94 1.38 -15.58
CA PHE A 102 31.88 2.75 -16.08
C PHE A 102 31.61 3.79 -14.99
N GLY A 103 31.52 3.37 -13.72
CA GLY A 103 31.24 4.29 -12.60
C GLY A 103 29.86 4.95 -12.71
N VAL A 104 28.91 4.30 -13.37
CA VAL A 104 27.54 4.79 -13.54
C VAL A 104 26.61 4.01 -12.64
N PRO A 105 25.62 4.64 -11.98
CA PRO A 105 24.61 3.90 -11.23
C PRO A 105 23.87 2.91 -12.13
N VAL A 106 23.58 1.70 -11.61
CA VAL A 106 22.92 0.63 -12.38
C VAL A 106 21.58 1.08 -12.93
N ASN A 107 20.81 1.79 -12.10
CA ASN A 107 19.54 2.41 -12.49
C ASN A 107 19.72 3.49 -13.58
N LEU A 108 20.81 4.27 -13.55
CA LEU A 108 21.11 5.24 -14.60
C LEU A 108 21.52 4.56 -15.92
N LEU A 109 22.29 3.47 -15.84
CA LEU A 109 22.66 2.67 -17.01
C LEU A 109 21.44 1.94 -17.61
N GLN A 110 20.54 1.41 -16.78
CA GLN A 110 19.29 0.78 -17.20
C GLN A 110 18.33 1.81 -17.80
N ALA A 111 18.20 2.98 -17.18
CA ALA A 111 17.40 4.10 -17.69
C ALA A 111 17.94 4.64 -19.04
N ALA A 112 19.25 4.62 -19.24
CA ALA A 112 19.87 4.97 -20.52
C ALA A 112 19.70 3.86 -21.60
N ASN A 113 19.33 2.63 -21.21
CA ASN A 113 19.22 1.47 -22.10
C ASN A 113 17.93 0.65 -21.90
N PRO A 114 16.74 1.29 -21.92
CA PRO A 114 15.48 0.65 -21.49
C PRO A 114 15.13 -0.57 -22.34
N LYS A 115 15.50 -0.58 -23.62
CA LYS A 115 15.25 -1.70 -24.55
C LYS A 115 16.07 -2.96 -24.25
N SER A 116 17.14 -2.85 -23.47
CA SER A 116 17.96 -4.00 -23.08
C SER A 116 17.51 -4.59 -21.73
N VAL A 117 16.59 -3.93 -21.02
CA VAL A 117 16.07 -4.37 -19.71
C VAL A 117 15.00 -5.44 -19.92
N ARG A 118 15.09 -6.55 -19.19
CA ARG A 118 14.26 -7.77 -19.36
C ARG A 118 13.76 -8.27 -18.00
N PRO A 119 12.70 -9.10 -17.93
CA PRO A 119 12.07 -9.54 -16.67
C PRO A 119 12.99 -10.28 -15.68
N ASN A 120 14.16 -10.75 -16.13
CA ASN A 120 15.16 -11.41 -15.29
C ASN A 120 16.47 -10.60 -15.17
N GLU A 121 16.45 -9.33 -15.57
CA GLU A 121 17.60 -8.42 -15.62
C GLU A 121 18.84 -9.00 -16.33
N SER A 122 18.63 -9.87 -17.33
CA SER A 122 19.75 -10.45 -18.09
C SER A 122 20.19 -9.55 -19.27
N LEU A 123 21.50 -9.34 -19.39
CA LEU A 123 22.13 -8.73 -20.55
C LEU A 123 22.60 -9.82 -21.54
N LEU A 124 22.34 -9.62 -22.84
CA LEU A 124 22.77 -10.56 -23.86
C LEU A 124 24.19 -10.26 -24.30
N VAL A 125 24.98 -11.32 -24.51
CA VAL A 125 26.35 -11.20 -25.00
C VAL A 125 26.32 -10.61 -26.42
N GLY A 126 27.05 -9.51 -26.63
CA GLY A 126 27.09 -8.76 -27.89
C GLY A 126 26.09 -7.60 -27.96
N GLU A 127 25.27 -7.39 -26.94
CA GLU A 127 24.34 -6.26 -26.85
C GLU A 127 25.08 -4.93 -26.66
N ARG A 128 24.60 -3.86 -27.31
CA ARG A 128 25.24 -2.53 -27.32
C ARG A 128 24.50 -1.60 -26.36
N LEU A 129 25.17 -1.19 -25.28
CA LEU A 129 24.66 -0.29 -24.25
C LEU A 129 25.27 1.11 -24.41
N LEU A 130 24.45 2.15 -24.25
CA LEU A 130 24.85 3.55 -24.11
C LEU A 130 25.30 3.80 -22.67
N ILE A 131 26.50 4.34 -22.49
CA ILE A 131 27.07 4.63 -21.16
C ILE A 131 26.85 6.12 -20.86
N PRO A 132 26.05 6.48 -19.84
CA PRO A 132 25.74 7.88 -19.53
C PRO A 132 26.87 8.56 -18.74
N ALA A 133 27.36 9.74 -19.17
CA ALA A 133 28.40 10.52 -18.48
C ALA A 133 27.93 11.95 -18.10
N GLY A 134 27.90 12.26 -16.79
CA GLY A 134 27.94 13.62 -16.17
C GLY A 134 26.68 14.52 -16.24
N LEU A 135 26.27 15.15 -15.12
CA LEU A 135 25.12 16.08 -15.00
C LEU A 135 25.55 17.53 -14.68
N VAL A 136 24.94 18.55 -15.31
CA VAL A 136 25.05 19.99 -14.95
C VAL A 136 23.68 20.70 -14.98
N THR A 137 23.50 21.68 -14.07
CA THR A 137 22.26 22.42 -13.77
C THR A 137 21.97 23.63 -14.69
N PRO A 138 20.71 23.88 -15.13
CA PRO A 138 20.31 25.12 -15.83
C PRO A 138 19.88 26.27 -14.87
N THR A 139 20.05 27.51 -15.34
CA THR A 139 19.83 28.80 -14.62
C THR A 139 18.75 29.69 -15.27
N GLY A 140 17.77 30.17 -14.48
CA GLY A 140 17.01 31.45 -14.58
C GLY A 140 15.86 31.53 -15.62
N VAL A 141 14.75 32.31 -15.49
CA VAL A 141 14.40 33.59 -14.80
C VAL A 141 12.81 33.78 -14.83
N PRO A 142 12.17 34.92 -14.41
CA PRO A 142 11.51 35.26 -13.12
C PRO A 142 9.95 35.46 -13.16
N THR A 143 9.29 35.53 -11.98
CA THR A 143 7.91 36.08 -11.84
C THR A 143 7.72 36.86 -10.52
N PRO A 144 6.62 37.64 -10.30
CA PRO A 144 6.66 39.00 -9.76
C PRO A 144 6.12 39.12 -8.32
N VAL A 145 6.30 40.30 -7.74
CA VAL A 145 5.99 40.65 -6.33
C VAL A 145 4.52 41.02 -6.12
N PRO A 146 3.85 40.53 -5.05
CA PRO A 146 2.67 41.17 -4.47
C PRO A 146 2.85 41.63 -3.01
N THR A 147 2.51 42.90 -2.85
CA THR A 147 2.02 43.72 -1.73
C THR A 147 1.42 43.04 -0.49
N VAL A 148 1.88 43.50 0.68
CA VAL A 148 1.40 43.23 2.05
C VAL A 148 0.17 44.09 2.42
N ALA A 149 -0.77 43.52 3.19
CA ALA A 149 -1.72 44.26 4.04
C ALA A 149 -1.68 43.71 5.49
N PRO A 150 -1.87 44.54 6.54
CA PRO A 150 -1.50 44.20 7.91
C PRO A 150 -2.67 43.83 8.85
N ALA A 151 -2.28 43.20 9.95
CA ALA A 151 -3.04 42.62 11.05
C ALA A 151 -3.99 43.57 11.82
N GLU A 152 -5.06 42.99 12.37
CA GLU A 152 -5.92 43.57 13.40
C GLU A 152 -5.34 43.39 14.81
N THR A 153 -5.56 44.37 15.68
CA THR A 153 -5.40 44.28 17.14
C THR A 153 -6.72 44.66 17.80
N GLN A 154 -7.18 43.87 18.77
CA GLN A 154 -8.35 44.19 19.59
C GLN A 154 -7.98 44.99 20.84
N GLY A 155 -8.91 45.82 21.32
CA GLY A 155 -8.89 46.43 22.66
C GLY A 155 -9.82 47.63 22.81
N GLU A 156 -10.99 47.39 23.42
CA GLU A 156 -12.07 48.34 23.74
C GLU A 156 -11.67 49.55 24.62
N GLY A 157 -12.44 50.65 24.53
CA GLY A 157 -12.59 51.59 25.66
C GLY A 157 -12.86 53.08 25.36
N GLN A 158 -14.13 53.44 25.11
CA GLN A 158 -14.89 54.51 25.80
C GLN A 158 -14.61 56.05 25.61
N VAL A 159 -15.74 56.75 25.29
CA VAL A 159 -16.20 58.12 25.70
C VAL A 159 -15.87 59.39 24.87
N GLU A 160 -16.94 59.92 24.24
CA GLU A 160 -17.46 61.30 24.03
C GLU A 160 -16.63 62.52 23.55
N ALA A 161 -17.33 63.30 22.70
CA ALA A 161 -17.44 64.78 22.62
C ALA A 161 -16.70 65.55 21.49
N SER A 162 -17.46 65.84 20.43
CA SER A 162 -17.86 67.17 19.92
C SER A 162 -16.86 68.32 19.70
N ALA A 163 -16.89 68.81 18.46
CA ALA A 163 -16.86 70.20 17.99
C ALA A 163 -15.53 70.93 17.68
N GLU A 164 -15.46 71.36 16.41
CA GLU A 164 -15.27 72.76 15.95
C GLU A 164 -14.05 73.06 15.04
N ARG A 165 -14.39 73.63 13.87
CA ARG A 165 -13.51 74.23 12.85
C ARG A 165 -13.20 75.68 13.28
N PRO A 166 -12.11 76.35 12.80
CA PRO A 166 -12.01 76.79 11.40
C PRO A 166 -10.59 76.88 10.79
N SER A 167 -10.54 76.93 9.45
CA SER A 167 -9.39 77.32 8.58
C SER A 167 -9.15 78.86 8.62
N PRO A 168 -8.11 79.51 8.00
CA PRO A 168 -7.77 79.42 6.55
C PRO A 168 -6.33 79.82 6.06
N LEU A 169 -6.18 79.91 4.70
CA LEU A 169 -5.14 80.49 3.80
C LEU A 169 -3.95 79.58 3.36
N VAL A 170 -3.82 79.08 2.10
CA VAL A 170 -3.62 79.69 0.73
C VAL A 170 -2.14 80.12 0.51
N THR A 171 -1.31 79.57 -0.41
CA THR A 171 -1.22 79.70 -1.91
C THR A 171 -0.04 78.82 -2.46
N PRO A 172 0.28 78.70 -3.78
CA PRO A 172 0.52 77.40 -4.46
C PRO A 172 1.88 77.24 -5.18
N THR A 173 2.03 76.07 -5.82
CA THR A 173 3.10 75.53 -6.70
C THR A 173 3.55 76.44 -7.87
N PRO A 174 4.67 76.08 -8.52
CA PRO A 174 4.57 75.90 -9.98
C PRO A 174 5.23 74.63 -10.53
N VAL A 175 4.60 74.18 -11.62
CA VAL A 175 4.97 73.13 -12.58
C VAL A 175 5.94 73.72 -13.61
N LEU A 176 6.83 72.91 -14.20
CA LEU A 176 7.46 73.26 -15.47
C LEU A 176 7.27 72.16 -16.51
N ASP A 177 6.91 72.65 -17.70
CA ASP A 177 6.19 72.00 -18.79
C ASP A 177 7.17 71.65 -19.92
N ILE A 178 7.12 70.40 -20.36
CA ILE A 178 7.95 69.85 -21.44
C ILE A 178 7.15 69.99 -22.72
N LEU A 179 7.29 71.13 -23.43
CA LEU A 179 7.01 71.28 -24.87
C LEU A 179 7.29 72.74 -25.29
N SER A 180 8.56 73.12 -25.28
CA SER A 180 9.03 74.21 -26.14
C SER A 180 10.44 73.87 -26.59
N ILE A 181 10.75 74.22 -27.84
CA ILE A 181 12.00 73.97 -28.57
C ILE A 181 11.99 72.66 -29.37
N LEU A 182 11.18 72.65 -30.44
CA LEU A 182 11.62 72.09 -31.72
C LEU A 182 11.96 73.25 -32.67
N SER A 183 12.99 73.03 -33.48
CA SER A 183 13.36 73.70 -34.74
C SER A 183 14.40 74.83 -34.67
N THR A 184 15.62 74.57 -35.17
CA THR A 184 16.08 75.07 -36.48
C THR A 184 17.48 74.52 -36.85
N ASP A 185 17.56 73.97 -38.07
CA ASP A 185 18.64 73.96 -39.09
C ASP A 185 20.14 73.77 -38.74
N GLY A 186 20.76 72.78 -39.38
CA GLY A 186 22.20 72.77 -39.73
C GLY A 186 22.94 71.43 -39.58
N GLU A 187 23.26 70.78 -40.70
CA GLU A 187 24.07 69.54 -40.91
C GLU A 187 25.61 69.78 -40.75
N PRO A 188 26.53 68.77 -40.74
CA PRO A 188 27.24 68.25 -39.54
C PRO A 188 28.79 68.28 -39.64
N GLU A 189 29.53 67.85 -38.59
CA GLU A 189 30.90 67.26 -38.62
C GLU A 189 31.29 66.61 -37.25
N PRO A 190 32.24 65.64 -37.20
CA PRO A 190 32.24 64.52 -36.25
C PRO A 190 33.07 64.77 -34.97
N PHE A 191 32.60 64.26 -33.83
CA PHE A 191 33.33 64.32 -32.54
C PHE A 191 33.53 62.95 -31.89
N PHE A 192 34.76 62.75 -31.40
CA PHE A 192 35.29 61.56 -30.75
C PHE A 192 35.23 61.67 -29.20
N MET A 193 34.73 60.61 -28.55
CA MET A 193 34.97 60.10 -27.16
C MET A 193 34.53 60.91 -25.92
N PRO A 194 34.04 60.27 -24.81
CA PRO A 194 34.77 59.25 -24.02
C PRO A 194 33.98 58.02 -23.51
N ARG A 195 34.72 56.94 -23.20
CA ARG A 195 34.22 55.75 -22.48
C ARG A 195 34.00 56.07 -21.00
N ILE A 196 32.82 55.75 -20.48
CA ILE A 196 32.54 55.69 -19.04
C ILE A 196 32.74 54.25 -18.59
N SER A 197 33.70 54.04 -17.67
CA SER A 197 33.91 52.78 -16.96
C SER A 197 32.88 52.65 -15.82
N LEU A 198 32.12 51.56 -15.83
CA LEU A 198 31.27 51.13 -14.70
C LEU A 198 32.14 50.46 -13.62
N PRO A 199 31.79 50.55 -12.32
CA PRO A 199 32.52 49.88 -11.25
C PRO A 199 32.28 48.36 -11.28
N LEU A 200 33.35 47.60 -11.01
CA LEU A 200 33.37 46.13 -10.91
C LEU A 200 32.56 45.62 -9.69
N PRO A 201 31.99 44.39 -9.75
CA PRO A 201 31.33 43.76 -8.60
C PRO A 201 32.33 43.39 -7.49
N ARG A 202 31.90 43.50 -6.22
CA ARG A 202 32.69 43.07 -5.05
C ARG A 202 32.85 41.54 -5.07
N ILE A 203 34.09 41.07 -4.92
CA ILE A 203 34.41 39.67 -4.65
C ILE A 203 33.97 39.37 -3.21
N VAL A 204 32.99 38.48 -3.03
CA VAL A 204 32.62 37.95 -1.70
C VAL A 204 33.61 36.83 -1.38
N THR A 205 34.38 36.97 -0.31
CA THR A 205 35.34 35.97 0.16
C THR A 205 34.65 34.99 1.11
N LEU A 206 34.62 33.71 0.77
CA LEU A 206 34.12 32.63 1.64
C LEU A 206 35.03 32.46 2.88
N PRO A 207 34.50 31.96 4.01
CA PRO A 207 35.32 31.63 5.17
C PRO A 207 36.35 30.56 4.82
N PRO A 208 37.57 30.61 5.39
CA PRO A 208 38.56 29.56 5.19
C PRO A 208 38.11 28.25 5.86
N CYS A 209 38.53 27.13 5.29
CA CYS A 209 38.29 25.83 5.90
C CYS A 209 39.02 25.74 7.26
N PRO A 210 38.33 25.32 8.33
CA PRO A 210 38.87 25.30 9.69
C PRO A 210 39.89 24.16 9.86
N ASP A 211 40.97 24.38 10.61
CA ASP A 211 42.06 23.41 10.75
C ASP A 211 41.67 22.08 11.44
N THR A 212 40.52 22.04 12.12
CA THR A 212 39.98 20.88 12.84
C THR A 212 38.65 20.42 12.25
N GLN A 213 38.41 19.10 12.20
CA GLN A 213 37.15 18.51 11.68
C GLN A 213 35.90 19.03 12.41
N ASP A 214 35.94 19.15 13.75
CA ASP A 214 34.83 19.75 14.53
C ASP A 214 34.59 21.23 14.23
N GLY A 215 35.59 21.91 13.67
CA GLY A 215 35.45 23.29 13.25
C GLY A 215 34.59 23.44 12.01
N LEU A 216 34.47 22.39 11.17
CA LEU A 216 33.72 22.46 9.91
C LEU A 216 32.23 22.68 10.18
N SER A 217 31.65 21.88 11.08
CA SER A 217 30.26 22.00 11.52
C SER A 217 29.97 23.40 12.13
N GLN A 218 30.93 23.98 12.84
CA GLN A 218 30.82 25.32 13.43
C GLN A 218 30.97 26.45 12.40
N THR A 219 31.84 26.27 11.41
CA THR A 219 32.11 27.27 10.35
C THR A 219 30.95 27.36 9.35
N LEU A 220 30.11 26.32 9.26
CA LEU A 220 28.87 26.36 8.48
C LEU A 220 27.93 27.48 8.97
N ALA A 221 27.84 27.75 10.29
CA ALA A 221 27.05 28.86 10.82
C ALA A 221 27.45 30.21 10.19
N ASP A 222 28.75 30.46 10.08
CA ASP A 222 29.28 31.68 9.48
C ASP A 222 29.06 31.74 7.96
N LEU A 223 29.04 30.59 7.29
CA LEU A 223 28.69 30.49 5.88
C LEU A 223 27.22 30.88 5.64
N PHE A 224 26.30 30.39 6.46
CA PHE A 224 24.86 30.68 6.33
C PHE A 224 24.51 32.15 6.58
N ARG A 225 25.38 32.90 7.30
CA ARG A 225 25.27 34.36 7.48
C ARG A 225 25.66 35.16 6.23
N ILE A 226 26.31 34.54 5.24
CA ILE A 226 26.67 35.20 3.99
C ILE A 226 25.45 35.19 3.06
N PRO A 227 24.94 36.37 2.64
CA PRO A 227 23.83 36.42 1.68
C PRO A 227 24.25 35.79 0.36
N THR A 228 23.42 34.88 -0.15
CA THR A 228 23.65 34.20 -1.42
C THR A 228 22.33 34.03 -2.16
N SER A 229 22.37 34.11 -3.49
CA SER A 229 21.24 33.73 -4.34
C SER A 229 21.18 32.22 -4.59
N ASN A 230 22.25 31.48 -4.27
CA ASN A 230 22.31 30.03 -4.44
C ASN A 230 23.13 29.39 -3.31
N ARG A 231 22.43 28.96 -2.26
CA ARG A 231 23.04 28.35 -1.06
C ARG A 231 23.59 26.95 -1.31
N HIS A 232 22.93 26.18 -2.17
CA HIS A 232 23.39 24.84 -2.56
C HIS A 232 24.77 24.91 -3.25
N ALA A 233 24.95 25.80 -4.22
CA ALA A 233 26.23 25.99 -4.89
C ALA A 233 27.33 26.51 -3.94
N GLN A 234 26.97 27.40 -3.01
CA GLN A 234 27.89 27.90 -1.99
C GLN A 234 28.36 26.78 -1.04
N LEU A 235 27.44 25.94 -0.55
CA LEU A 235 27.75 24.80 0.31
C LEU A 235 28.58 23.75 -0.43
N THR A 236 28.21 23.43 -1.67
CA THR A 236 28.96 22.49 -2.51
C THR A 236 30.39 22.96 -2.72
N SER A 237 30.60 24.24 -3.07
CA SER A 237 31.93 24.80 -3.25
C SER A 237 32.73 24.83 -1.94
N PHE A 238 32.12 25.30 -0.85
CA PHE A 238 32.80 25.41 0.44
C PHE A 238 33.18 24.05 1.01
N LEU A 239 32.25 23.08 0.99
CA LEU A 239 32.52 21.73 1.48
C LEU A 239 33.57 21.03 0.62
N ALA A 240 33.53 21.20 -0.70
CA ALA A 240 34.55 20.65 -1.60
C ALA A 240 35.95 21.25 -1.33
N ASP A 241 36.05 22.57 -1.11
CA ASP A 241 37.30 23.24 -0.70
C ASP A 241 37.82 22.70 0.65
N CYS A 242 36.89 22.20 1.47
CA CYS A 242 37.14 21.59 2.77
C CYS A 242 37.38 20.07 2.68
N GLY A 243 37.34 19.44 1.51
CA GLY A 243 37.50 17.99 1.37
C GLY A 243 36.32 17.19 1.91
N ALA A 244 35.13 17.78 1.90
CA ALA A 244 33.85 17.17 2.26
C ALA A 244 32.88 17.23 1.07
N GLU A 245 31.91 16.31 1.03
CA GLU A 245 30.90 16.24 -0.02
C GLU A 245 29.53 16.66 0.51
N PHE A 246 28.90 17.63 -0.13
CA PHE A 246 27.52 18.02 0.18
C PHE A 246 26.54 16.90 -0.21
N ARG A 247 25.57 16.57 0.65
CA ARG A 247 24.53 15.56 0.34
C ARG A 247 23.14 16.17 0.31
N THR A 248 22.67 16.67 1.44
CA THR A 248 21.27 17.11 1.62
C THR A 248 21.21 18.40 2.42
N LEU A 249 20.30 19.31 2.04
CA LEU A 249 19.93 20.49 2.82
C LEU A 249 18.40 20.60 2.87
N VAL A 250 17.83 20.67 4.07
CA VAL A 250 16.44 21.02 4.30
C VAL A 250 16.40 22.32 5.11
N ASN A 251 15.58 23.28 4.68
CA ASN A 251 15.30 24.47 5.47
C ASN A 251 13.83 24.43 5.91
N ALA A 252 13.59 24.49 7.21
CA ALA A 252 12.27 24.48 7.82
C ALA A 252 12.35 25.16 9.18
N ASP A 253 11.24 25.70 9.68
CA ASP A 253 11.14 26.21 11.05
C ASP A 253 10.97 25.01 12.00
N LEU A 254 12.08 24.51 12.53
CA LEU A 254 12.14 23.32 13.38
C LEU A 254 11.92 23.68 14.85
N THR A 255 12.35 24.86 15.28
CA THR A 255 12.22 25.36 16.66
C THR A 255 10.90 26.09 16.92
N SER A 256 10.06 26.26 15.89
CA SER A 256 8.77 26.96 15.93
C SER A 256 8.89 28.44 16.31
N ASP A 257 9.98 29.08 15.92
CA ASP A 257 10.27 30.50 16.19
C ASP A 257 9.95 31.43 15.01
N ASN A 258 9.40 30.89 13.92
CA ASN A 258 9.13 31.54 12.62
C ASN A 258 10.38 31.95 11.85
N VAL A 259 11.55 31.40 12.18
CA VAL A 259 12.79 31.52 11.42
C VAL A 259 13.17 30.12 10.92
N ASN A 260 13.46 30.01 9.62
CA ASN A 260 13.88 28.73 9.08
C ASN A 260 15.25 28.34 9.64
N ASP A 261 15.31 27.17 10.25
CA ASP A 261 16.50 26.40 10.58
C ASP A 261 17.02 25.64 9.36
N ALA A 262 18.18 25.01 9.50
CA ALA A 262 18.78 24.19 8.45
C ALA A 262 19.23 22.81 8.97
N VAL A 263 18.75 21.73 8.33
CA VAL A 263 19.29 20.38 8.48
C VAL A 263 20.22 20.10 7.31
N LEU A 264 21.49 19.82 7.59
CA LEU A 264 22.51 19.56 6.58
C LEU A 264 23.14 18.17 6.78
N VAL A 265 23.23 17.40 5.70
CA VAL A 265 23.98 16.14 5.64
C VAL A 265 25.15 16.29 4.68
N PHE A 266 26.34 15.86 5.10
CA PHE A 266 27.56 15.90 4.29
C PHE A 266 28.52 14.76 4.63
N THR A 267 29.38 14.37 3.69
CA THR A 267 30.39 13.31 3.87
C THR A 267 31.76 13.91 4.16
N ASN A 268 32.41 13.46 5.23
CA ASN A 268 33.77 13.87 5.59
C ASN A 268 34.79 12.78 5.21
N GLY A 269 35.79 13.15 4.39
CA GLY A 269 36.93 12.28 4.09
C GLY A 269 38.08 12.48 5.09
N GLU A 270 38.53 11.43 5.78
CA GLU A 270 39.61 11.51 6.77
C GLU A 270 40.99 11.87 6.16
N GLU A 271 41.24 11.63 4.87
CA GLU A 271 42.62 11.62 4.34
C GLU A 271 43.14 12.93 3.71
N SER A 272 42.31 13.96 3.50
CA SER A 272 42.72 15.07 2.61
C SER A 272 43.39 16.29 3.29
N ARG A 273 43.65 16.31 4.60
CA ARG A 273 44.19 17.53 5.26
C ARG A 273 45.53 17.43 5.98
N THR A 274 46.10 16.25 6.19
CA THR A 274 47.47 16.15 6.74
C THR A 274 48.43 15.72 5.65
N GLY A 275 49.14 16.69 5.06
CA GLY A 275 50.24 16.46 4.11
C GLY A 275 51.45 15.79 4.78
N ALA A 276 51.30 14.57 5.26
CA ALA A 276 52.35 13.75 5.84
C ALA A 276 52.27 12.33 5.25
N VAL A 277 52.99 12.13 4.15
CA VAL A 277 53.33 10.80 3.64
C VAL A 277 54.19 10.10 4.69
N THR A 278 53.64 9.11 5.40
CA THR A 278 54.36 7.90 5.81
C THR A 278 53.39 6.78 6.23
N GLY A 279 53.51 5.61 5.61
CA GLY A 279 53.15 4.34 6.25
C GLY A 279 52.06 3.55 5.54
N ARG A 280 52.48 2.54 4.76
CA ARG A 280 51.63 1.47 4.23
C ARG A 280 51.00 0.69 5.40
N GLY A 281 49.73 0.93 5.68
CA GLY A 281 48.91 0.19 6.63
C GLY A 281 47.52 -0.03 6.02
N SER A 282 47.11 -1.29 5.89
CA SER A 282 45.78 -1.71 5.44
C SER A 282 44.74 -1.35 6.51
N GLY A 283 44.10 -0.21 6.38
CA GLY A 283 42.86 0.15 7.04
C GLY A 283 42.07 1.03 6.09
N THR A 284 40.85 0.62 5.74
CA THR A 284 39.90 1.42 4.97
C THR A 284 39.64 2.72 5.71
N GLY A 285 40.12 3.86 5.19
CA GLY A 285 39.75 5.17 5.71
C GLY A 285 38.24 5.32 5.52
N ALA A 286 37.48 5.34 6.61
CA ALA A 286 36.03 5.34 6.55
C ALA A 286 35.56 6.77 6.27
N GLU A 287 34.92 6.96 5.12
CA GLU A 287 34.13 8.15 4.84
C GLU A 287 32.92 8.13 5.78
N HIS A 288 32.82 9.11 6.69
CA HIS A 288 31.71 9.21 7.63
C HIS A 288 30.80 10.36 7.24
N GLN A 289 29.49 10.14 7.26
CA GLN A 289 28.51 11.20 7.06
C GLN A 289 28.21 11.92 8.37
N GLU A 290 28.09 13.23 8.32
CA GLU A 290 27.62 14.05 9.43
C GLU A 290 26.25 14.63 9.11
N LEU A 291 25.36 14.64 10.10
CA LEU A 291 24.13 15.42 10.10
C LEU A 291 24.25 16.53 11.15
N VAL A 292 23.96 17.75 10.74
CA VAL A 292 23.93 18.93 11.61
C VAL A 292 22.61 19.66 11.49
N ILE A 293 22.13 20.20 12.61
CA ILE A 293 20.97 21.09 12.68
C ILE A 293 21.47 22.47 13.12
N LEU A 294 21.14 23.50 12.35
CA LEU A 294 21.53 24.89 12.58
C LEU A 294 20.28 25.75 12.88
N ASP A 295 20.27 26.41 14.03
CA ASP A 295 19.18 27.27 14.51
C ASP A 295 19.19 28.63 13.82
N GLY A 296 18.15 28.91 13.04
CA GLY A 296 18.00 30.10 12.22
C GLY A 296 17.91 31.40 13.03
N ALA A 297 17.16 31.43 14.13
CA ALA A 297 16.95 32.62 14.95
C ALA A 297 18.21 33.05 15.70
N GLU A 298 19.10 32.10 16.01
CA GLU A 298 20.43 32.37 16.53
C GLU A 298 21.49 32.63 15.43
N GLY A 299 21.03 32.98 14.23
CA GLY A 299 21.89 33.27 13.10
C GLY A 299 22.61 32.02 12.59
N HIS A 300 21.87 30.90 12.51
CA HIS A 300 22.31 29.57 12.10
C HIS A 300 23.34 28.95 13.05
N SER A 301 23.15 29.11 14.37
CA SER A 301 24.03 28.52 15.38
C SER A 301 23.91 27.00 15.37
N LEU A 302 25.00 26.27 15.68
CA LEU A 302 24.96 24.81 15.70
C LEU A 302 24.12 24.31 16.90
N SER A 303 22.97 23.70 16.60
CA SER A 303 21.98 23.21 17.58
C SER A 303 22.10 21.70 17.84
N TYR A 304 22.38 20.92 16.80
CA TYR A 304 22.62 19.48 16.93
C TYR A 304 23.69 19.01 15.93
N LYS A 305 24.47 17.98 16.32
CA LYS A 305 25.45 17.32 15.45
C LYS A 305 25.49 15.83 15.77
N ILE A 306 25.53 15.00 14.73
CA ILE A 306 25.92 13.59 14.83
C ILE A 306 26.85 13.22 13.67
N ALA A 307 27.83 12.38 13.96
CA ALA A 307 28.59 11.66 12.96
C ALA A 307 28.03 10.23 12.89
N ALA A 308 27.49 9.86 11.74
CA ALA A 308 26.96 8.52 11.49
C ALA A 308 28.09 7.51 11.34
N THR A 309 27.77 6.27 11.71
CA THR A 309 28.70 5.16 11.54
C THR A 309 28.75 4.71 10.07
N GLY A 310 27.65 4.87 9.33
CA GLY A 310 27.54 4.57 7.91
C GLY A 310 26.92 5.72 7.10
N SER A 311 25.92 5.41 6.27
CA SER A 311 25.24 6.41 5.43
C SER A 311 23.93 6.91 6.03
N ILE A 312 23.72 8.21 5.98
CA ILE A 312 22.53 8.91 6.46
C ILE A 312 21.53 9.12 5.32
N ASP A 313 20.30 8.65 5.49
CA ASP A 313 19.15 9.08 4.69
C ASP A 313 18.12 9.78 5.58
N LEU A 314 17.79 11.03 5.23
CA LEU A 314 16.83 11.83 5.98
C LEU A 314 15.40 11.38 5.66
N LEU A 315 14.62 11.03 6.69
CA LEU A 315 13.25 10.52 6.56
C LEU A 315 12.21 11.63 6.71
N ALA A 316 12.34 12.51 7.70
CA ALA A 316 11.41 13.59 7.97
C ALA A 316 12.05 14.74 8.76
N THR A 317 11.48 15.94 8.61
CA THR A 317 11.82 17.18 9.35
C THR A 317 10.55 17.95 9.74
N GLN A 318 9.54 17.22 10.21
CA GLN A 318 8.22 17.72 10.57
C GLN A 318 7.78 17.02 11.86
N ASP A 319 6.73 17.51 12.51
CA ASP A 319 6.06 16.77 13.59
C ASP A 319 5.58 15.41 13.05
N ILE A 320 6.24 14.32 13.46
CA ILE A 320 5.86 12.95 13.12
C ILE A 320 5.25 12.23 14.31
N ASN A 321 5.50 12.69 15.53
CA ASN A 321 5.01 12.07 16.75
C ASN A 321 3.66 12.64 17.23
N ALA A 322 3.14 13.68 16.56
CA ALA A 322 1.95 14.47 16.83
C ALA A 322 1.89 15.13 18.22
N ASP A 323 3.03 15.53 18.78
CA ASP A 323 3.12 16.27 20.05
C ASP A 323 3.07 17.81 19.86
N GLY A 324 3.00 18.28 18.61
CA GLY A 324 2.98 19.68 18.23
C GLY A 324 4.36 20.33 18.12
N LEU A 325 5.44 19.55 18.28
CA LEU A 325 6.82 19.97 18.14
C LEU A 325 7.45 19.25 16.94
N THR A 326 8.43 19.89 16.30
CA THR A 326 9.04 19.32 15.10
C THR A 326 10.00 18.20 15.46
N ASP A 327 9.95 17.13 14.68
CA ASP A 327 10.90 16.02 14.75
C ASP A 327 11.84 16.00 13.54
N VAL A 328 13.04 15.48 13.75
CA VAL A 328 13.98 15.10 12.69
C VAL A 328 14.22 13.61 12.79
N ALA A 329 13.84 12.87 11.75
CA ALA A 329 14.04 11.44 11.65
C ALA A 329 14.98 11.10 10.48
N TRP A 330 15.91 10.17 10.68
CA TRP A 330 16.84 9.70 9.66
C TRP A 330 17.24 8.24 9.89
N THR A 331 17.78 7.59 8.87
CA THR A 331 18.43 6.29 8.97
C THR A 331 19.95 6.44 9.04
N ASP A 332 20.64 5.55 9.75
CA ASP A 332 22.08 5.31 9.67
C ASP A 332 22.28 3.87 9.20
N THR A 333 22.77 3.71 7.97
CA THR A 333 22.98 2.40 7.35
C THR A 333 24.45 2.02 7.38
N VAL A 334 24.76 1.00 8.18
CA VAL A 334 26.11 0.46 8.31
C VAL A 334 26.21 -0.88 7.59
N CYS A 335 26.96 -0.91 6.50
CA CYS A 335 27.21 -2.14 5.75
C CYS A 335 28.52 -2.80 6.18
N GLY A 336 28.41 -4.01 6.73
CA GLY A 336 29.54 -4.90 6.93
C GLY A 336 29.84 -5.74 5.69
N PRO A 337 30.84 -6.64 5.74
CA PRO A 337 31.17 -7.55 4.64
C PRO A 337 30.02 -8.51 4.25
N ASN A 338 29.07 -8.68 5.16
CA ASN A 338 28.05 -9.71 5.10
C ASN A 338 26.66 -9.05 5.08
N SER A 339 26.31 -8.16 6.00
CA SER A 339 24.96 -7.58 6.01
C SER A 339 25.00 -6.09 6.28
N CYS A 340 24.03 -5.36 5.73
CA CYS A 340 23.77 -3.98 6.09
C CYS A 340 22.76 -3.92 7.24
N PHE A 341 23.02 -3.08 8.23
CA PHE A 341 22.12 -2.78 9.32
C PHE A 341 21.64 -1.36 9.18
N VAL A 342 20.33 -1.16 9.23
CA VAL A 342 19.71 0.17 9.18
C VAL A 342 19.22 0.51 10.57
N THR A 343 19.74 1.59 11.15
CA THR A 343 19.29 2.15 12.42
C THR A 343 18.44 3.38 12.16
N VAL A 344 17.24 3.46 12.72
CA VAL A 344 16.40 4.66 12.63
C VAL A 344 16.60 5.51 13.87
N HIS A 345 16.87 6.79 13.66
CA HIS A 345 16.98 7.79 14.70
C HIS A 345 15.81 8.77 14.59
N VAL A 346 15.21 9.11 15.73
CA VAL A 346 14.21 10.18 15.84
C VAL A 346 14.70 11.17 16.90
N ARG A 347 14.79 12.44 16.52
CA ARG A 347 15.09 13.53 17.44
C ARG A 347 13.91 14.48 17.47
N SER A 348 13.34 14.68 18.64
CA SER A 348 12.24 15.62 18.85
C SER A 348 12.76 16.87 19.55
N TRP A 349 12.24 18.03 19.17
CA TRP A 349 12.53 19.30 19.83
C TRP A 349 11.68 19.41 21.10
N ASP A 350 12.28 19.53 22.28
CA ASP A 350 11.52 19.66 23.54
C ASP A 350 11.24 21.13 23.96
N GLY A 351 11.51 22.08 23.08
CA GLY A 351 11.48 23.51 23.36
C GLY A 351 12.81 24.10 23.86
N ILE A 352 13.80 23.26 24.18
CA ILE A 352 15.12 23.66 24.70
C ILE A 352 16.26 22.99 23.93
N GLU A 353 16.16 21.70 23.69
CA GLU A 353 17.18 20.89 23.04
C GLU A 353 16.57 19.74 22.21
N TRP A 354 17.38 19.18 21.30
CA TRP A 354 17.02 17.98 20.55
C TRP A 354 17.21 16.73 21.41
N ARG A 355 16.14 15.96 21.65
CA ARG A 355 16.18 14.74 22.46
C ARG A 355 15.89 13.49 21.66
N ASP A 356 16.47 12.38 22.10
CA ASP A 356 16.12 11.06 21.56
C ASP A 356 14.66 10.73 21.88
N TRP A 357 13.87 10.52 20.83
CA TRP A 357 12.44 10.24 20.95
C TRP A 357 12.10 8.78 20.63
N THR A 358 12.99 7.87 21.03
CA THR A 358 12.80 6.43 20.90
C THR A 358 12.97 5.74 22.26
N LYS A 359 12.13 4.75 22.59
CA LYS A 359 12.27 3.94 23.83
C LYS A 359 13.36 2.87 23.73
N GLY A 360 13.83 2.57 22.53
CA GLY A 360 14.85 1.58 22.25
C GLY A 360 15.44 1.79 20.87
N THR A 361 16.58 1.14 20.62
CA THR A 361 17.25 1.25 19.32
C THR A 361 16.43 0.56 18.24
N ILE A 362 15.99 1.35 17.26
CA ILE A 362 15.27 0.85 16.09
C ILE A 362 16.33 0.39 15.09
N THR A 363 16.60 -0.92 14.99
CA THR A 363 17.62 -1.44 14.06
C THR A 363 17.22 -2.77 13.46
N MET A 364 17.45 -2.93 12.15
CA MET A 364 17.13 -4.14 11.44
C MET A 364 18.09 -4.36 10.25
N ALA A 365 18.50 -5.62 10.04
CA ALA A 365 19.33 -6.01 8.91
C ALA A 365 18.55 -5.91 7.59
N GLY A 366 19.16 -5.40 6.52
CA GLY A 366 18.56 -5.32 5.19
C GLY A 366 17.20 -4.62 5.16
N ALA A 367 16.99 -3.65 6.05
CA ALA A 367 15.66 -3.07 6.24
C ALA A 367 15.35 -1.96 5.22
N SER A 368 14.17 -2.06 4.62
CA SER A 368 13.48 -0.95 3.99
C SER A 368 12.68 -0.21 5.06
N VAL A 369 12.96 1.08 5.25
CA VAL A 369 12.29 1.94 6.23
C VAL A 369 11.32 2.86 5.50
N SER A 370 10.08 2.94 5.98
CA SER A 370 9.09 3.89 5.49
C SER A 370 8.38 4.58 6.64
N LEU A 371 8.12 5.88 6.50
CA LEU A 371 7.18 6.63 7.35
C LEU A 371 5.81 6.57 6.68
N THR A 372 4.82 6.04 7.40
CA THR A 372 3.43 6.02 6.92
C THR A 372 2.67 7.17 7.55
N PRO A 373 2.18 8.14 6.76
CA PRO A 373 1.37 9.24 7.27
C PRO A 373 0.10 8.70 7.90
N SER A 374 -0.31 9.28 9.03
CA SER A 374 -1.64 9.00 9.54
C SER A 374 -2.70 9.66 8.66
N ASP A 375 -3.89 9.03 8.58
CA ASP A 375 -5.02 9.51 7.80
C ASP A 375 -5.60 10.84 8.33
N ARG A 376 -5.12 11.31 9.51
CA ARG A 376 -5.42 12.64 10.07
C ARG A 376 -4.14 13.35 10.53
N PRO A 377 -4.04 14.69 10.40
CA PRO A 377 -2.83 15.45 10.76
C PRO A 377 -2.53 15.49 12.26
N ASP A 378 -3.50 15.13 13.12
CA ASP A 378 -3.40 15.11 14.58
C ASP A 378 -2.89 13.77 15.13
N ARG A 379 -2.53 12.82 14.25
CA ARG A 379 -2.06 11.51 14.65
C ARG A 379 -0.61 11.24 14.27
N PRO A 380 0.13 10.50 15.09
CA PRO A 380 1.53 10.20 14.82
C PRO A 380 1.69 9.35 13.56
N ASN A 381 2.75 9.61 12.81
CA ASN A 381 3.19 8.74 11.72
C ASN A 381 3.75 7.44 12.29
N GLU A 382 3.58 6.33 11.57
CA GLU A 382 4.21 5.06 11.93
C GLU A 382 5.54 4.87 11.22
N ILE A 383 6.54 4.35 11.94
CA ILE A 383 7.81 3.92 11.36
C ILE A 383 7.73 2.43 11.08
N ARG A 384 7.74 2.06 9.80
CA ARG A 384 7.63 0.66 9.36
C ARG A 384 8.96 0.20 8.79
N LEU A 385 9.46 -0.93 9.29
CA LEU A 385 10.68 -1.58 8.83
C LEU A 385 10.33 -2.95 8.28
N ILE A 386 10.66 -3.21 7.01
CA ILE A 386 10.56 -4.53 6.38
C ILE A 386 11.97 -5.01 6.07
N GLY A 387 12.37 -6.14 6.65
CA GLY A 387 13.72 -6.67 6.49
C GLY A 387 14.00 -7.79 7.47
N GLY A 388 15.18 -7.84 8.06
CA GLY A 388 15.60 -8.85 9.04
C GLY A 388 16.35 -10.03 8.42
N GLN A 389 16.74 -9.92 7.15
CA GLN A 389 17.56 -10.92 6.46
C GLN A 389 19.03 -10.47 6.46
N TYR A 390 19.93 -11.41 6.74
CA TYR A 390 21.37 -11.25 6.79
C TYR A 390 21.99 -11.86 5.53
N ASP A 391 22.79 -11.11 4.79
CA ASP A 391 23.62 -11.71 3.74
C ASP A 391 24.85 -12.36 4.39
N GLY A 392 25.10 -13.64 4.09
CA GLY A 392 26.16 -14.39 4.75
C GLY A 392 26.04 -15.90 4.56
N ALA A 393 27.16 -16.55 4.25
CA ALA A 393 27.23 -18.00 4.20
C ALA A 393 26.99 -18.58 5.60
N GLY A 394 25.98 -19.44 5.75
CA GLY A 394 25.64 -20.09 7.02
C GLY A 394 24.57 -19.38 7.88
N ALA A 395 23.88 -18.36 7.36
CA ALA A 395 22.72 -17.77 8.03
C ALA A 395 21.53 -18.75 8.11
N GLY A 396 21.42 -19.66 7.14
CA GLY A 396 20.32 -20.62 6.99
C GLY A 396 19.10 -20.04 6.28
N PRO A 397 17.95 -20.73 6.29
CA PRO A 397 16.72 -20.20 5.72
C PRO A 397 16.28 -18.97 6.49
N GLN A 398 15.84 -17.94 5.76
CA GLN A 398 15.42 -16.68 6.34
C GLN A 398 14.15 -16.20 5.66
N ARG A 399 13.40 -15.37 6.36
CA ARG A 399 12.23 -14.65 5.85
C ARG A 399 12.23 -13.24 6.42
N ALA A 400 11.67 -12.31 5.67
CA ALA A 400 11.53 -10.95 6.15
C ALA A 400 10.58 -10.90 7.35
N ARG A 401 10.75 -9.88 8.19
CA ARG A 401 9.84 -9.47 9.24
C ARG A 401 9.45 -8.02 9.04
N LEU A 402 8.21 -7.71 9.41
CA LEU A 402 7.71 -6.36 9.52
C LEU A 402 7.75 -5.95 10.99
N ALA A 403 8.45 -4.87 11.30
CA ALA A 403 8.40 -4.20 12.60
C ALA A 403 7.77 -2.81 12.42
N VAL A 404 6.74 -2.53 13.20
CA VAL A 404 6.05 -1.23 13.24
C VAL A 404 6.33 -0.58 14.57
N TRP A 405 6.82 0.66 14.52
CA TRP A 405 7.05 1.50 15.68
C TRP A 405 6.08 2.67 15.64
N ALA A 406 5.40 2.88 16.77
CA ALA A 406 4.42 3.94 16.92
C ALA A 406 4.77 4.83 18.11
N SER A 407 4.41 6.10 17.99
CA SER A 407 4.27 7.04 19.09
C SER A 407 2.80 7.00 19.53
N THR A 408 2.55 6.96 20.84
CA THR A 408 1.18 7.03 21.39
C THR A 408 1.09 8.30 22.21
N ASP A 409 0.17 9.21 21.86
CA ASP A 409 -0.01 10.51 22.51
C ASP A 409 1.28 11.36 22.59
N GLY A 410 2.09 11.35 21.52
CA GLY A 410 3.37 12.08 21.51
C GLY A 410 4.51 11.41 22.29
N ALA A 411 4.29 10.21 22.85
CA ALA A 411 5.34 9.51 23.59
C ALA A 411 6.48 9.01 22.68
N PRO A 412 7.70 8.78 23.22
CA PRO A 412 8.80 8.22 22.45
C PRO A 412 8.41 6.92 21.74
N TYR A 413 8.83 6.78 20.48
CA TYR A 413 8.52 5.65 19.61
C TYR A 413 8.91 4.33 20.28
N ALA A 414 7.96 3.40 20.30
CA ALA A 414 8.11 2.06 20.85
C ALA A 414 7.67 1.02 19.82
N LEU A 415 8.24 -0.19 19.91
CA LEU A 415 7.82 -1.30 19.07
C LEU A 415 6.35 -1.61 19.36
N SER A 416 5.49 -1.38 18.37
CA SER A 416 4.04 -1.57 18.45
C SER A 416 3.68 -3.00 18.04
N SER A 417 4.19 -3.43 16.88
CA SER A 417 4.01 -4.80 16.40
C SER A 417 5.25 -5.31 15.68
N GLU A 418 5.50 -6.61 15.80
CA GLU A 418 6.48 -7.31 14.98
C GLU A 418 5.85 -8.62 14.49
N ARG A 419 5.95 -8.88 13.18
CA ARG A 419 5.45 -10.12 12.60
C ARG A 419 6.38 -10.65 11.52
N MET A 420 6.53 -11.97 11.48
CA MET A 420 7.24 -12.66 10.40
C MET A 420 6.37 -12.66 9.14
N MET A 421 7.00 -12.52 7.98
CA MET A 421 6.32 -12.62 6.70
C MET A 421 5.97 -14.09 6.40
N PRO A 422 4.89 -14.36 5.63
CA PRO A 422 4.54 -15.73 5.23
C PRO A 422 5.68 -16.45 4.51
N SER A 423 5.74 -17.78 4.65
CA SER A 423 6.77 -18.60 4.01
C SER A 423 6.26 -20.01 3.71
N LEU A 424 6.70 -20.57 2.57
CA LEU A 424 6.46 -21.99 2.22
C LEU A 424 7.49 -22.94 2.85
N CYS A 425 8.49 -22.42 3.56
CA CYS A 425 9.52 -23.20 4.23
C CYS A 425 8.93 -23.93 5.43
N LEU A 426 8.96 -25.27 5.42
CA LEU A 426 8.43 -26.10 6.51
C LEU A 426 9.08 -25.78 7.86
N TYR A 427 10.40 -25.52 7.86
CA TYR A 427 11.12 -25.15 9.08
C TYR A 427 10.56 -23.85 9.70
N HIS A 428 10.17 -22.87 8.88
CA HIS A 428 9.56 -21.63 9.36
C HIS A 428 8.21 -21.88 10.06
N THR A 429 7.36 -22.76 9.52
CA THR A 429 6.11 -23.17 10.20
C THR A 429 6.38 -23.87 11.53
N VAL A 430 7.42 -24.72 11.59
CA VAL A 430 7.81 -25.43 12.82
C VAL A 430 8.32 -24.47 13.90
N ILE A 431 9.14 -23.48 13.57
CA ILE A 431 9.62 -22.50 14.56
C ILE A 431 8.48 -21.57 15.04
N ASP A 432 7.53 -21.22 14.17
CA ASP A 432 6.32 -20.47 14.56
C ASP A 432 5.47 -21.28 15.54
N ALA A 433 5.26 -22.57 15.25
CA ALA A 433 4.56 -23.47 16.13
C ALA A 433 5.26 -23.59 17.51
N ASN A 434 6.59 -23.61 17.50
CA ASN A 434 7.38 -23.68 18.73
C ASN A 434 7.34 -22.37 19.53
N HIS A 435 7.37 -21.22 18.87
CA HIS A 435 7.19 -19.91 19.51
C HIS A 435 5.80 -19.79 20.14
N ALA A 436 4.75 -20.17 19.41
CA ALA A 436 3.37 -20.20 19.92
C ALA A 436 3.25 -21.11 21.15
N MET A 437 3.87 -22.31 21.11
CA MET A 437 3.81 -23.27 22.22
C MET A 437 4.56 -22.80 23.47
N THR A 438 5.74 -22.20 23.32
CA THR A 438 6.69 -21.99 24.43
C THR A 438 6.76 -20.56 24.93
N SER A 439 6.72 -19.59 24.02
CA SER A 439 6.88 -18.17 24.35
C SER A 439 5.52 -17.50 24.58
N GLU A 440 4.55 -17.78 23.71
CA GLU A 440 3.18 -17.26 23.84
C GLU A 440 2.30 -18.12 24.77
N LEU A 441 2.70 -19.38 25.02
CA LEU A 441 1.89 -20.40 25.71
C LEU A 441 0.49 -20.61 25.07
N TYR A 442 0.38 -20.37 23.76
CA TYR A 442 -0.85 -20.47 23.00
C TYR A 442 -0.96 -21.83 22.30
N LEU A 443 -1.46 -22.83 23.05
CA LEU A 443 -1.48 -24.23 22.60
C LEU A 443 -2.38 -24.50 21.39
N GLU A 444 -3.51 -23.80 21.26
CA GLU A 444 -4.41 -23.98 20.11
C GLU A 444 -3.74 -23.54 18.80
N LYS A 445 -3.10 -22.36 18.81
CA LYS A 445 -2.30 -21.85 17.68
C LYS A 445 -1.13 -22.77 17.38
N ALA A 446 -0.44 -23.25 18.41
CA ALA A 446 0.64 -24.23 18.25
C ALA A 446 0.14 -25.54 17.62
N GLN A 447 -1.02 -26.05 18.05
CA GLN A 447 -1.62 -27.26 17.50
C GLN A 447 -1.99 -27.09 16.04
N TRP A 448 -2.56 -25.94 15.65
CA TRP A 448 -2.85 -25.63 14.25
C TRP A 448 -1.56 -25.61 13.41
N LEU A 449 -0.53 -24.88 13.85
CA LEU A 449 0.75 -24.77 13.13
C LEU A 449 1.50 -26.12 13.05
N TYR A 450 1.48 -26.93 14.11
CA TYR A 450 2.09 -28.27 14.07
C TYR A 450 1.29 -29.25 13.21
N THR A 451 -0.03 -29.09 13.11
CA THR A 451 -0.85 -29.88 12.18
C THR A 451 -0.55 -29.49 10.74
N ASP A 452 -0.50 -28.20 10.42
CA ASP A 452 -0.08 -27.69 9.12
C ASP A 452 1.32 -28.19 8.75
N ALA A 453 2.30 -28.08 9.66
CA ALA A 453 3.64 -28.60 9.45
C ALA A 453 3.66 -30.12 9.19
N ALA A 454 2.81 -30.90 9.88
CA ALA A 454 2.76 -32.34 9.74
C ALA A 454 2.06 -32.83 8.46
N GLU A 455 1.05 -32.10 7.97
CA GLU A 455 0.07 -32.60 6.99
C GLU A 455 0.09 -31.82 5.66
N ASN A 456 0.45 -30.53 5.67
CA ASN A 456 0.46 -29.70 4.47
C ASN A 456 1.59 -30.11 3.51
N GLN A 457 1.18 -30.54 2.31
CA GLN A 457 2.11 -30.99 1.27
C GLN A 457 2.71 -29.85 0.45
N ASN A 458 2.17 -28.64 0.55
CA ASN A 458 2.69 -27.46 -0.15
C ASN A 458 3.93 -26.87 0.54
N LEU A 459 4.19 -27.23 1.80
CA LEU A 459 5.39 -26.82 2.53
C LEU A 459 6.63 -27.57 1.99
N GLN A 460 7.71 -26.81 1.83
CA GLN A 460 8.94 -27.23 1.16
C GLN A 460 10.11 -27.28 2.14
N ALA A 461 11.10 -28.14 1.83
CA ALA A 461 12.38 -28.12 2.51
C ALA A 461 13.14 -26.84 2.15
N CYS A 462 13.81 -26.26 3.14
CA CYS A 462 14.50 -24.97 3.03
C CYS A 462 15.87 -24.96 3.72
N GLY A 463 16.24 -26.04 4.41
CA GLY A 463 17.59 -26.31 4.90
C GLY A 463 18.42 -27.17 3.94
N GLU A 464 19.62 -27.52 4.38
CA GLU A 464 20.57 -28.31 3.58
C GLU A 464 20.40 -29.83 3.78
N ARG A 465 19.48 -30.26 4.64
CA ARG A 465 19.32 -31.66 5.04
C ARG A 465 18.46 -32.41 4.01
N SER A 466 19.00 -33.49 3.45
CA SER A 466 18.32 -34.28 2.41
C SER A 466 17.05 -35.01 2.88
N ASN A 467 16.85 -35.14 4.20
CA ASN A 467 15.70 -35.81 4.82
C ASN A 467 14.83 -34.85 5.67
N GLU A 468 15.02 -33.53 5.48
CA GLU A 468 14.38 -32.47 6.26
C GLU A 468 12.86 -32.64 6.42
N LEU A 469 12.14 -32.88 5.32
CA LEU A 469 10.68 -32.97 5.36
C LEU A 469 10.19 -34.06 6.32
N ALA A 470 10.81 -35.24 6.28
CA ALA A 470 10.41 -36.35 7.14
C ALA A 470 10.83 -36.09 8.59
N GLU A 471 12.01 -35.49 8.81
CA GLU A 471 12.51 -35.12 10.13
C GLU A 471 11.60 -34.10 10.82
N LEU A 472 11.28 -32.98 10.14
CA LEU A 472 10.44 -31.91 10.68
C LEU A 472 8.98 -32.33 10.85
N ARG A 473 8.40 -33.11 9.93
CA ARG A 473 7.05 -33.67 10.10
C ARG A 473 6.97 -34.64 11.27
N SER A 474 8.00 -35.46 11.45
CA SER A 474 8.07 -36.38 12.59
C SER A 474 8.18 -35.63 13.93
N PHE A 475 8.92 -34.53 13.95
CA PHE A 475 8.97 -33.62 15.11
C PHE A 475 7.61 -32.97 15.39
N ALA A 476 6.93 -32.45 14.37
CA ALA A 476 5.62 -31.83 14.52
C ALA A 476 4.57 -32.82 15.07
N LEU A 477 4.56 -34.07 14.61
CA LEU A 477 3.70 -35.12 15.17
C LEU A 477 4.02 -35.44 16.64
N PHE A 478 5.30 -35.48 17.01
CA PHE A 478 5.68 -35.61 18.42
C PHE A 478 5.15 -34.44 19.26
N ARG A 479 5.22 -33.21 18.73
CA ARG A 479 4.70 -32.01 19.41
C ARG A 479 3.20 -32.04 19.61
N LEU A 480 2.44 -32.53 18.64
CA LEU A 480 1.00 -32.76 18.81
C LEU A 480 0.70 -33.77 19.93
N ALA A 481 1.50 -34.85 20.05
CA ALA A 481 1.37 -35.78 21.16
C ALA A 481 1.70 -35.13 22.52
N LEU A 482 2.74 -34.30 22.56
CA LEU A 482 3.14 -33.56 23.76
C LEU A 482 2.06 -32.57 24.20
N ILE A 483 1.49 -31.80 23.26
CA ILE A 483 0.36 -30.89 23.54
C ILE A 483 -0.82 -31.69 24.12
N ALA A 484 -1.19 -32.82 23.51
CA ALA A 484 -2.25 -33.68 24.04
C ALA A 484 -1.95 -34.18 25.46
N GLY A 485 -0.68 -34.44 25.80
CA GLY A 485 -0.25 -34.75 27.16
C GLY A 485 -0.45 -33.60 28.14
N TYR A 486 -0.11 -32.37 27.73
CA TYR A 486 -0.33 -31.17 28.54
C TYR A 486 -1.81 -30.84 28.74
N GLU A 487 -2.66 -31.15 27.76
CA GLU A 487 -4.11 -31.02 27.84
C GLU A 487 -4.79 -32.19 28.57
N LEU A 488 -4.04 -33.09 29.22
CA LEU A 488 -4.54 -34.26 29.94
C LEU A 488 -5.39 -35.21 29.07
N LYS A 489 -5.03 -35.37 27.78
CA LYS A 489 -5.66 -36.29 26.82
C LYS A 489 -4.76 -37.52 26.55
N PRO A 490 -4.62 -38.47 27.49
CA PRO A 490 -3.63 -39.54 27.40
C PRO A 490 -3.83 -40.51 26.23
N GLU A 491 -5.07 -40.78 25.84
CA GLU A 491 -5.37 -41.66 24.70
C GLU A 491 -5.01 -40.98 23.38
N LEU A 492 -5.34 -39.70 23.22
CA LEU A 492 -4.95 -38.92 22.05
C LEU A 492 -3.42 -38.81 21.95
N ALA A 493 -2.74 -38.59 23.08
CA ALA A 493 -1.28 -38.56 23.13
C ALA A 493 -0.67 -39.92 22.70
N ALA A 494 -1.27 -41.04 23.15
CA ALA A 494 -0.84 -42.38 22.74
C ALA A 494 -1.06 -42.63 21.24
N GLU A 495 -2.24 -42.29 20.71
CA GLU A 495 -2.58 -42.41 19.29
C GLU A 495 -1.60 -41.64 18.41
N ARG A 496 -1.27 -40.39 18.78
CA ARG A 496 -0.33 -39.56 18.02
C ARG A 496 1.09 -40.14 18.02
N VAL A 497 1.53 -40.73 19.13
CA VAL A 497 2.82 -41.45 19.20
C VAL A 497 2.80 -42.74 18.38
N GLU A 498 1.69 -43.47 18.35
CA GLU A 498 1.54 -44.68 17.52
C GLU A 498 1.52 -44.34 16.01
N ARG A 499 0.83 -43.26 15.62
CA ARG A 499 0.87 -42.72 14.25
C ARG A 499 2.29 -42.30 13.88
N LEU A 500 2.99 -41.60 14.78
CA LEU A 500 4.38 -41.21 14.59
C LEU A 500 5.30 -42.43 14.41
N ALA A 501 5.18 -43.43 15.28
CA ALA A 501 6.00 -44.64 15.23
C ALA A 501 5.75 -45.50 13.98
N SER A 502 4.52 -45.54 13.49
CA SER A 502 4.16 -46.29 12.28
C SER A 502 4.50 -45.55 10.97
N THR A 503 4.30 -44.23 10.93
CA THR A 503 4.52 -43.42 9.72
C THR A 503 6.01 -43.09 9.51
N TYR A 504 6.73 -42.86 10.60
CA TYR A 504 8.11 -42.38 10.59
C TYR A 504 9.04 -43.32 11.38
N GLU A 505 8.87 -44.65 11.23
CA GLU A 505 9.61 -45.69 11.98
C GLU A 505 11.14 -45.52 11.96
N ARG A 506 11.69 -44.91 10.90
CA ARG A 506 13.14 -44.68 10.74
C ARG A 506 13.62 -43.31 11.24
N GLN A 507 12.73 -42.44 11.72
CA GLN A 507 13.09 -41.12 12.21
C GLN A 507 13.31 -41.14 13.72
N VAL A 508 14.28 -40.36 14.21
CA VAL A 508 14.63 -40.34 15.64
C VAL A 508 13.47 -39.91 16.54
N TYR A 509 12.56 -39.06 16.03
CA TYR A 509 11.40 -38.59 16.80
C TYR A 509 10.36 -39.68 17.08
N ALA A 510 10.32 -40.76 16.30
CA ALA A 510 9.52 -41.93 16.65
C ALA A 510 10.00 -42.58 17.95
N GLU A 511 11.32 -42.71 18.14
CA GLU A 511 11.88 -43.21 19.40
C GLU A 511 11.67 -42.23 20.55
N VAL A 512 11.80 -40.93 20.29
CA VAL A 512 11.49 -39.87 21.27
C VAL A 512 10.04 -39.99 21.77
N GLY A 513 9.07 -40.10 20.85
CA GLY A 513 7.66 -40.24 21.19
C GLY A 513 7.37 -41.50 22.02
N VAL A 514 7.95 -42.65 21.65
CA VAL A 514 7.77 -43.91 22.40
C VAL A 514 8.34 -43.81 23.82
N ARG A 515 9.50 -43.18 23.98
CA ARG A 515 10.13 -42.96 25.30
C ARG A 515 9.32 -42.00 26.16
N TRP A 516 8.87 -40.89 25.58
CA TRP A 516 8.00 -39.93 26.24
C TRP A 516 6.71 -40.61 26.71
N LEU A 517 6.03 -41.34 25.83
CA LEU A 517 4.78 -42.03 26.16
C LEU A 517 4.97 -43.07 27.27
N ALA A 518 6.08 -43.81 27.28
CA ALA A 518 6.38 -44.77 28.32
C ALA A 518 6.58 -44.11 29.70
N ALA A 519 7.19 -42.93 29.74
CA ALA A 519 7.35 -42.14 30.97
C ALA A 519 6.04 -41.45 31.39
N TYR A 520 5.26 -40.96 30.43
CA TYR A 520 3.96 -40.34 30.64
C TYR A 520 2.95 -41.34 31.20
N ARG A 521 2.89 -42.57 30.66
CA ARG A 521 2.03 -43.64 31.20
C ARG A 521 2.35 -44.04 32.65
N GLN A 522 3.59 -43.82 33.10
CA GLN A 522 4.00 -44.11 34.48
C GLN A 522 3.71 -42.97 35.45
N SER A 523 3.87 -41.73 35.00
CA SER A 523 3.77 -40.53 35.84
C SER A 523 2.40 -39.85 35.79
N GLY A 524 1.69 -39.97 34.66
CA GLY A 524 0.49 -39.18 34.36
C GLY A 524 0.77 -37.69 34.10
N ASP A 525 2.05 -37.28 34.00
CA ASP A 525 2.44 -35.88 33.91
C ASP A 525 3.42 -35.65 32.76
N ALA A 526 3.03 -34.78 31.82
CA ALA A 526 3.81 -34.49 30.62
C ALA A 526 5.18 -33.87 30.96
N ARG A 527 5.27 -33.09 32.05
CA ARG A 527 6.52 -32.46 32.50
C ARG A 527 7.51 -33.51 32.97
N THR A 528 7.08 -34.44 33.82
CA THR A 528 7.90 -35.58 34.27
C THR A 528 8.31 -36.45 33.08
N ALA A 529 7.43 -36.67 32.11
CA ALA A 529 7.75 -37.42 30.89
C ALA A 529 8.81 -36.72 30.01
N CYS A 530 8.81 -35.39 29.96
CA CYS A 530 9.83 -34.62 29.25
C CYS A 530 11.24 -34.78 29.84
N GLU A 531 11.39 -35.10 31.12
CA GLU A 531 12.71 -35.39 31.70
C GLU A 531 13.37 -36.61 31.06
N ALA A 532 12.58 -37.64 30.72
CA ALA A 532 13.07 -38.83 30.04
C ALA A 532 13.52 -38.51 28.60
N VAL A 533 12.79 -37.61 27.92
CA VAL A 533 13.16 -37.12 26.58
C VAL A 533 14.43 -36.29 26.64
N ARG A 534 14.55 -35.36 27.60
CA ARG A 534 15.75 -34.53 27.77
C ARG A 534 16.99 -35.39 27.97
N ASN A 535 16.95 -36.37 28.87
CA ASN A 535 18.07 -37.30 29.09
C ASN A 535 18.44 -38.08 27.81
N PHE A 536 17.44 -38.45 26.99
CA PHE A 536 17.67 -39.11 25.72
C PHE A 536 18.30 -38.16 24.68
N ALA A 537 17.80 -36.93 24.56
CA ALA A 537 18.33 -35.91 23.66
C ALA A 537 19.76 -35.50 24.02
N GLU A 538 20.12 -35.44 25.31
CA GLU A 538 21.49 -35.21 25.77
C GLU A 538 22.45 -36.34 25.36
N ALA A 539 21.98 -37.59 25.37
CA ALA A 539 22.75 -38.75 24.95
C ALA A 539 22.80 -38.93 23.42
N ASN A 540 21.89 -38.29 22.68
CA ASN A 540 21.72 -38.44 21.22
C ASN A 540 21.62 -37.06 20.56
N PRO A 541 22.77 -36.42 20.26
CA PRO A 541 22.81 -35.05 19.71
C PRO A 541 22.01 -34.86 18.41
N GLU A 542 21.82 -35.91 17.63
CA GLU A 542 21.01 -35.90 16.41
C GLU A 542 19.59 -35.34 16.64
N VAL A 543 18.97 -35.64 17.78
CA VAL A 543 17.62 -35.16 18.14
C VAL A 543 17.57 -33.63 18.12
N VAL A 544 18.60 -32.99 18.67
CA VAL A 544 18.69 -31.52 18.74
C VAL A 544 19.19 -30.95 17.41
N ASN A 545 20.17 -31.60 16.77
CA ASN A 545 20.77 -31.14 15.52
C ASN A 545 19.74 -30.99 14.38
N ILE A 546 18.72 -31.86 14.34
CA ILE A 546 17.62 -31.76 13.37
C ILE A 546 16.91 -30.40 13.44
N LEU A 547 16.91 -29.72 14.59
CA LEU A 547 16.28 -28.41 14.76
C LEU A 547 17.29 -27.25 14.78
N ALA A 548 18.53 -27.54 15.20
CA ALA A 548 19.59 -26.55 15.42
C ALA A 548 20.45 -26.25 14.19
N GLU A 549 20.51 -27.14 13.19
CA GLU A 549 21.39 -27.00 12.01
C GLU A 549 20.80 -26.10 10.90
N TYR A 550 20.12 -25.02 11.26
CA TYR A 550 19.53 -24.05 10.32
C TYR A 550 20.25 -22.69 10.35
N GLY A 551 21.54 -22.69 10.65
CA GLY A 551 22.36 -21.48 10.58
C GLY A 551 22.11 -20.49 11.72
N TYR A 552 22.96 -19.46 11.78
CA TYR A 552 23.00 -18.53 12.91
C TYR A 552 21.84 -17.51 12.96
N ALA A 553 21.07 -17.37 11.87
CA ALA A 553 19.91 -16.46 11.82
C ALA A 553 18.64 -17.11 12.40
N ASN A 554 18.70 -18.39 12.76
CA ASN A 554 17.58 -19.15 13.30
C ASN A 554 17.78 -19.46 14.80
N PRO A 555 16.70 -19.78 15.55
CA PRO A 555 16.79 -20.06 16.97
C PRO A 555 17.76 -21.21 17.28
N ALA A 556 18.53 -21.05 18.36
CA ALA A 556 19.30 -22.16 18.91
C ALA A 556 18.34 -23.15 19.60
N PHE A 557 18.64 -24.45 19.47
CA PHE A 557 17.90 -25.50 20.16
C PHE A 557 18.83 -26.27 21.10
N SER A 558 18.27 -26.67 22.24
CA SER A 558 18.89 -27.51 23.25
C SER A 558 18.08 -28.79 23.47
N ALA A 559 18.58 -29.71 24.29
CA ALA A 559 17.85 -30.91 24.68
C ALA A 559 16.57 -30.60 25.47
N GLU A 560 16.52 -29.47 26.18
CA GLU A 560 15.31 -29.01 26.87
C GLU A 560 14.26 -28.52 25.87
N ASP A 561 14.71 -27.85 24.81
CA ASP A 561 13.80 -27.34 23.78
C ASP A 561 13.11 -28.45 23.02
N VAL A 562 13.63 -29.68 22.99
CA VAL A 562 12.96 -30.84 22.34
C VAL A 562 11.64 -31.16 23.04
N CYS A 563 11.60 -31.11 24.37
CA CYS A 563 10.43 -31.39 25.20
C CYS A 563 10.38 -30.37 26.34
N PRO A 564 9.86 -29.16 26.10
CA PRO A 564 9.87 -28.08 27.08
C PRO A 564 8.90 -28.37 28.21
N SER A 565 9.26 -27.95 29.42
CA SER A 565 8.35 -27.93 30.57
C SER A 565 7.48 -26.67 30.50
N LEU A 566 6.17 -26.83 30.29
CA LEU A 566 5.24 -25.70 30.19
C LEU A 566 4.54 -25.44 31.53
N GLU A 567 4.49 -24.18 31.95
CA GLU A 567 3.76 -23.73 33.14
C GLU A 567 2.32 -23.32 32.78
N ILE A 568 1.48 -24.29 32.39
CA ILE A 568 0.08 -24.04 32.03
C ILE A 568 -0.75 -23.93 33.33
N GLN A 569 -1.49 -22.83 33.49
CA GLN A 569 -2.45 -22.68 34.59
C GLN A 569 -3.63 -23.63 34.36
N GLN A 570 -3.82 -24.58 35.27
CA GLN A 570 -4.91 -25.55 35.22
C GLN A 570 -6.20 -24.89 35.71
N GLU A 571 -7.16 -24.68 34.83
CA GLU A 571 -8.57 -24.60 35.22
C GLU A 571 -9.12 -26.03 35.36
N GLU A 572 -9.82 -26.31 36.46
CA GLU A 572 -10.31 -27.65 36.83
C GLU A 572 -11.26 -28.23 35.77
N GLU A 573 -11.05 -29.50 35.41
CA GLU A 573 -11.82 -30.29 34.43
C GLU A 573 -13.33 -30.40 34.73
N PRO A 574 -14.16 -30.51 33.69
CA PRO A 574 -15.31 -31.42 33.69
C PRO A 574 -14.95 -32.74 32.97
N GLU A 575 -15.26 -33.84 33.66
CA GLU A 575 -14.98 -35.25 33.32
C GLU A 575 -15.53 -35.77 31.97
N GLN A 576 -14.78 -36.75 31.45
CA GLN A 576 -15.15 -37.88 30.56
C GLN A 576 -15.58 -37.57 29.11
N ARG A 577 -14.58 -37.62 28.21
CA ARG A 577 -14.72 -37.75 26.76
C ARG A 577 -15.12 -39.20 26.43
N LEU A 578 -16.39 -39.43 26.08
CA LEU A 578 -16.86 -40.69 25.51
C LEU A 578 -16.23 -40.89 24.13
N THR A 579 -15.34 -41.87 24.01
CA THR A 579 -14.98 -42.50 22.74
C THR A 579 -16.09 -43.48 22.36
N GLU A 580 -17.08 -43.02 21.60
CA GLU A 580 -18.00 -43.90 20.87
C GLU A 580 -18.12 -43.38 19.43
N THR A 581 -17.31 -43.94 18.53
CA THR A 581 -17.57 -43.90 17.08
C THR A 581 -18.62 -44.95 16.67
N GLU A 582 -19.24 -45.65 17.62
CA GLU A 582 -20.44 -46.47 17.37
C GLU A 582 -21.69 -45.57 17.43
N GLY A 583 -22.30 -45.32 16.28
CA GLY A 583 -23.55 -44.54 16.18
C GLY A 583 -23.48 -43.33 15.24
N LEU A 584 -22.31 -43.02 14.68
CA LEU A 584 -22.18 -41.95 13.67
C LEU A 584 -22.94 -42.32 12.38
N PRO A 585 -23.66 -41.36 11.75
CA PRO A 585 -24.31 -41.56 10.47
C PRO A 585 -23.30 -41.92 9.38
N ALA A 586 -23.73 -42.71 8.39
CA ALA A 586 -22.92 -43.00 7.21
C ALA A 586 -22.56 -41.70 6.47
N CYS A 587 -21.35 -41.63 5.92
CA CYS A 587 -20.88 -40.46 5.19
C CYS A 587 -21.71 -40.25 3.92
N PRO A 588 -22.31 -39.07 3.74
CA PRO A 588 -22.94 -38.69 2.49
C PRO A 588 -21.94 -38.65 1.33
N GLU A 589 -22.36 -39.11 0.15
CA GLU A 589 -21.51 -39.17 -1.06
C GLU A 589 -21.75 -37.98 -1.99
N SER A 590 -22.71 -37.10 -1.69
CA SER A 590 -23.00 -35.90 -2.48
C SER A 590 -23.43 -34.71 -1.63
N VAL A 591 -23.25 -33.51 -2.20
CA VAL A 591 -23.72 -32.23 -1.67
C VAL A 591 -25.21 -32.27 -1.30
N ALA A 592 -26.05 -32.88 -2.15
CA ALA A 592 -27.50 -33.01 -1.90
C ALA A 592 -27.81 -33.92 -0.70
N GLU A 593 -27.01 -34.98 -0.51
CA GLU A 593 -27.15 -35.86 0.66
C GLU A 593 -26.69 -35.16 1.94
N TYR A 594 -25.63 -34.35 1.90
CA TYR A 594 -25.24 -33.52 3.05
C TYR A 594 -26.35 -32.55 3.46
N LEU A 595 -26.95 -31.83 2.51
CA LEU A 595 -28.09 -30.93 2.78
C LEU A 595 -29.27 -31.67 3.43
N ALA A 596 -29.54 -32.91 3.02
CA ALA A 596 -30.63 -33.71 3.58
C ALA A 596 -30.28 -34.31 4.95
N ALA A 597 -29.02 -34.69 5.18
CA ALA A 597 -28.60 -35.41 6.37
C ALA A 597 -28.28 -34.48 7.54
N LEU A 598 -27.55 -33.38 7.31
CA LEU A 598 -27.02 -32.50 8.36
C LEU A 598 -28.06 -32.04 9.39
N PRO A 599 -29.24 -31.51 9.00
CA PRO A 599 -30.24 -31.10 9.99
C PRO A 599 -30.67 -32.28 10.89
N GLY A 600 -30.89 -33.46 10.30
CA GLY A 600 -31.27 -34.66 11.04
C GLY A 600 -30.18 -35.16 11.99
N VAL A 601 -28.91 -35.04 11.59
CA VAL A 601 -27.76 -35.39 12.45
C VAL A 601 -27.68 -34.44 13.64
N ILE A 602 -27.86 -33.14 13.41
CA ILE A 602 -27.87 -32.12 14.46
C ILE A 602 -29.05 -32.36 15.42
N ASP A 603 -30.23 -32.66 14.90
CA ASP A 603 -31.42 -32.99 15.69
C ASP A 603 -31.22 -34.26 16.53
N GLU A 604 -30.62 -35.31 15.96
CA GLU A 604 -30.36 -36.57 16.68
C GLU A 604 -29.38 -36.36 17.85
N LEU A 605 -28.33 -35.57 17.63
CA LEU A 605 -27.31 -35.26 18.65
C LEU A 605 -27.86 -34.38 19.78
N THR A 606 -28.84 -33.54 19.48
CA THR A 606 -29.46 -32.63 20.45
C THR A 606 -30.65 -33.28 21.18
N ALA A 607 -31.41 -34.17 20.52
CA ALA A 607 -32.57 -34.86 21.10
C ALA A 607 -32.26 -35.77 22.29
N GLY A 608 -31.01 -36.26 22.42
CA GLY A 608 -30.58 -37.10 23.53
C GLY A 608 -30.53 -36.41 24.91
N HIS A 609 -30.74 -35.09 24.98
CA HIS A 609 -30.43 -34.29 26.18
C HIS A 609 -31.62 -33.52 26.81
N SER A 610 -32.84 -33.60 26.24
CA SER A 610 -33.95 -32.69 26.61
C SER A 610 -34.93 -33.18 27.72
N THR A 611 -34.55 -34.07 28.63
CA THR A 611 -35.53 -34.61 29.62
C THR A 611 -35.48 -34.05 31.05
N ASP A 612 -34.80 -32.94 31.35
CA ASP A 612 -34.90 -32.31 32.68
C ASP A 612 -35.03 -30.77 32.61
N GLY A 613 -36.25 -30.28 32.87
CA GLY A 613 -36.61 -28.87 32.79
C GLY A 613 -36.05 -27.98 33.91
N ASN A 614 -34.77 -27.61 33.81
CA ASN A 614 -34.18 -26.53 34.62
C ASN A 614 -33.34 -25.58 33.74
N PRO A 615 -33.60 -24.26 33.69
CA PRO A 615 -32.92 -23.34 32.80
C PRO A 615 -31.67 -22.77 33.49
N GLY A 616 -30.48 -23.24 33.10
CA GLY A 616 -29.19 -22.67 33.51
C GLY A 616 -28.26 -22.52 32.31
N GLY A 617 -27.67 -21.32 32.14
CA GLY A 617 -26.83 -20.96 30.98
C GLY A 617 -25.55 -21.80 30.83
N GLU A 618 -24.91 -22.16 31.94
CA GLU A 618 -23.66 -22.94 31.94
C GLU A 618 -23.82 -24.37 31.36
N ARG A 619 -25.03 -24.95 31.39
CA ARG A 619 -25.29 -26.28 30.83
C ARG A 619 -25.45 -26.26 29.31
N ARG A 620 -25.94 -25.15 28.75
CA ARG A 620 -26.18 -24.98 27.30
C ARG A 620 -24.88 -24.82 26.51
N GLU A 621 -23.88 -24.12 27.06
CA GLU A 621 -22.55 -24.01 26.43
C GLU A 621 -21.86 -25.37 26.31
N GLY A 622 -21.98 -26.23 27.34
CA GLY A 622 -21.45 -27.59 27.29
C GLY A 622 -22.09 -28.48 26.23
N GLU A 623 -23.39 -28.28 25.94
CA GLU A 623 -24.11 -29.01 24.89
C GLU A 623 -23.70 -28.55 23.48
N ILE A 624 -23.57 -27.23 23.28
CA ILE A 624 -23.07 -26.65 22.01
C ILE A 624 -21.64 -27.10 21.74
N LEU A 625 -20.78 -27.14 22.77
CA LEU A 625 -19.42 -27.62 22.64
C LEU A 625 -19.35 -29.10 22.23
N LYS A 626 -20.21 -29.95 22.81
CA LYS A 626 -20.32 -31.36 22.40
C LYS A 626 -20.78 -31.52 20.96
N LEU A 627 -21.81 -30.76 20.56
CA LEU A 627 -22.30 -30.74 19.18
C LEU A 627 -21.21 -30.33 18.20
N ARG A 628 -20.45 -29.26 18.51
CA ARG A 628 -19.31 -28.81 17.71
C ARG A 628 -18.26 -29.91 17.53
N ILE A 629 -17.83 -30.53 18.63
CA ILE A 629 -16.80 -31.59 18.60
C ILE A 629 -17.26 -32.77 17.75
N PHE A 630 -18.50 -33.20 17.89
CA PHE A 630 -19.02 -34.35 17.17
C PHE A 630 -19.21 -34.07 15.68
N LEU A 631 -19.78 -32.92 15.32
CA LEU A 631 -19.93 -32.53 13.91
C LEU A 631 -18.58 -32.35 13.22
N ASP A 632 -17.62 -31.71 13.89
CA ASP A 632 -16.26 -31.55 13.38
C ASP A 632 -15.61 -32.91 13.10
N ALA A 633 -15.65 -33.83 14.08
CA ALA A 633 -15.12 -35.18 13.93
C ALA A 633 -15.82 -35.99 12.83
N TRP A 634 -17.14 -35.89 12.70
CA TRP A 634 -17.91 -36.57 11.67
C TRP A 634 -17.56 -36.04 10.27
N LEU A 635 -17.59 -34.72 10.07
CA LEU A 635 -17.33 -34.11 8.77
C LEU A 635 -15.87 -34.31 8.34
N GLN A 636 -14.91 -34.24 9.25
CA GLN A 636 -13.51 -34.59 8.97
C GLN A 636 -13.36 -36.09 8.64
N GLY A 637 -14.05 -36.96 9.39
CA GLY A 637 -14.07 -38.41 9.14
C GLY A 637 -14.63 -38.77 7.76
N CYS A 638 -15.52 -37.94 7.23
CA CYS A 638 -16.08 -38.07 5.89
C CYS A 638 -15.31 -37.31 4.79
N ASP A 639 -14.14 -36.72 5.09
CA ASP A 639 -13.35 -35.85 4.21
C ASP A 639 -14.15 -34.65 3.66
N ALA A 640 -15.21 -34.25 4.36
CA ALA A 640 -16.05 -33.13 3.99
C ALA A 640 -15.58 -31.80 4.58
N LEU A 641 -14.70 -31.87 5.58
CA LEU A 641 -14.06 -30.74 6.25
C LEU A 641 -12.57 -31.04 6.44
N GLY A 642 -11.67 -30.19 5.96
CA GLY A 642 -10.21 -30.39 6.06
C GLY A 642 -9.46 -30.18 4.75
N ASN A 643 -8.12 -30.18 4.79
CA ASN A 643 -7.24 -29.94 3.62
C ASN A 643 -7.51 -28.59 2.90
N GLY A 644 -7.92 -27.56 3.65
CA GLY A 644 -8.29 -26.26 3.10
C GLY A 644 -9.67 -26.23 2.43
N ARG A 645 -10.51 -27.26 2.63
CA ARG A 645 -11.86 -27.35 2.09
C ARG A 645 -12.92 -27.36 3.20
N GLY A 646 -14.03 -26.69 2.92
CA GLY A 646 -15.19 -26.59 3.79
C GLY A 646 -15.00 -25.67 5.00
N GLY A 647 -16.01 -25.62 5.87
CA GLY A 647 -16.00 -24.80 7.08
C GLY A 647 -17.06 -25.22 8.09
N LEU A 648 -16.78 -25.00 9.38
CA LEU A 648 -17.75 -25.19 10.46
C LEU A 648 -17.54 -24.13 11.53
N LEU A 649 -18.56 -23.33 11.80
CA LEU A 649 -18.55 -22.29 12.84
C LEU A 649 -19.82 -22.33 13.68
N PHE A 650 -19.68 -21.85 14.91
CA PHE A 650 -20.78 -21.63 15.84
C PHE A 650 -20.76 -20.16 16.26
N TYR A 651 -21.81 -19.42 15.93
CA TYR A 651 -21.86 -17.97 16.16
C TYR A 651 -23.31 -17.50 16.31
N ASP A 652 -23.52 -16.44 17.09
CA ASP A 652 -24.83 -15.81 17.24
C ASP A 652 -25.05 -14.84 16.07
N LEU A 653 -25.51 -15.36 14.93
CA LEU A 653 -25.54 -14.63 13.68
C LEU A 653 -26.84 -13.82 13.52
N ASN A 654 -27.89 -14.20 14.25
CA ASN A 654 -29.15 -13.45 14.33
C ASN A 654 -29.26 -12.53 15.56
N GLN A 655 -28.25 -12.56 16.45
CA GLN A 655 -28.15 -11.77 17.69
C GLN A 655 -29.28 -12.03 18.70
N ASP A 656 -29.76 -13.27 18.78
CA ASP A 656 -30.79 -13.68 19.75
C ASP A 656 -30.21 -14.20 21.08
N GLY A 657 -28.88 -14.28 21.18
CA GLY A 657 -28.14 -14.76 22.35
C GLY A 657 -27.89 -16.27 22.37
N LEU A 658 -28.34 -17.01 21.35
CA LEU A 658 -28.07 -18.44 21.14
C LEU A 658 -26.99 -18.62 20.06
N LYS A 659 -26.40 -19.82 19.95
CA LYS A 659 -25.33 -20.07 18.96
C LYS A 659 -25.89 -20.83 17.78
N ASP A 660 -25.86 -20.20 16.62
CA ASP A 660 -26.24 -20.79 15.35
C ASP A 660 -25.11 -21.67 14.80
N VAL A 661 -25.47 -22.63 13.95
CA VAL A 661 -24.52 -23.50 13.24
C VAL A 661 -24.36 -22.96 11.82
N ILE A 662 -23.12 -22.67 11.43
CA ILE A 662 -22.73 -22.40 10.04
C ILE A 662 -21.89 -23.58 9.56
N ALA A 663 -22.44 -24.40 8.67
CA ALA A 663 -21.78 -25.58 8.13
C ALA A 663 -21.59 -25.44 6.61
N MET A 664 -20.37 -25.67 6.15
CA MET A 664 -19.98 -25.68 4.75
C MET A 664 -19.21 -26.95 4.38
N PRO A 665 -19.78 -28.15 4.49
CA PRO A 665 -19.09 -29.34 4.02
C PRO A 665 -18.86 -29.33 2.51
N SER A 666 -17.84 -30.07 2.10
CA SER A 666 -17.44 -30.26 0.72
C SER A 666 -17.43 -31.74 0.32
N VAL A 667 -17.50 -32.01 -0.98
CA VAL A 667 -17.37 -33.33 -1.58
C VAL A 667 -16.57 -33.19 -2.86
N VAL A 668 -15.66 -34.12 -3.14
CA VAL A 668 -14.95 -34.17 -4.42
C VAL A 668 -15.69 -35.11 -5.37
N SER A 669 -15.95 -34.64 -6.58
CA SER A 669 -16.49 -35.46 -7.66
C SER A 669 -15.91 -35.07 -9.01
N ASP A 670 -15.94 -35.99 -9.98
CA ASP A 670 -15.46 -35.74 -11.34
C ASP A 670 -16.24 -34.62 -12.07
N GLY A 671 -17.42 -34.26 -11.59
CA GLY A 671 -18.27 -33.20 -12.14
C GLY A 671 -18.29 -31.93 -11.31
N GLY A 672 -17.49 -31.83 -10.24
CA GLY A 672 -17.53 -30.69 -9.35
C GLY A 672 -16.93 -29.43 -9.96
N TYR A 673 -17.47 -28.29 -9.55
CA TYR A 673 -17.14 -26.99 -10.13
C TYR A 673 -16.14 -26.19 -9.31
N GLY A 674 -15.62 -26.68 -8.19
CA GLY A 674 -14.53 -26.01 -7.46
C GLY A 674 -13.16 -26.63 -7.75
N PRO A 675 -12.10 -26.13 -7.09
CA PRO A 675 -10.73 -26.62 -7.28
C PRO A 675 -10.63 -28.13 -7.07
N GLY A 676 -10.03 -28.83 -8.03
CA GLY A 676 -9.86 -30.28 -7.96
C GLY A 676 -11.18 -31.08 -8.02
N GLY A 677 -12.27 -30.48 -8.51
CA GLY A 677 -13.59 -31.12 -8.56
C GLY A 677 -14.36 -31.09 -7.23
N ALA A 678 -13.94 -30.24 -6.29
CA ALA A 678 -14.63 -30.07 -5.01
C ALA A 678 -15.86 -29.17 -5.17
N ASP A 679 -17.02 -29.61 -4.70
CA ASP A 679 -18.20 -28.77 -4.48
C ASP A 679 -18.52 -28.75 -3.00
N GLY A 680 -19.19 -27.70 -2.52
CA GLY A 680 -19.70 -27.67 -1.16
C GLY A 680 -21.10 -27.09 -1.05
N VAL A 681 -21.56 -27.02 0.19
CA VAL A 681 -22.85 -26.43 0.56
C VAL A 681 -22.61 -25.23 1.47
N VAL A 682 -23.60 -24.36 1.58
CA VAL A 682 -23.68 -23.40 2.69
C VAL A 682 -24.99 -23.68 3.41
N LEU A 683 -24.90 -23.98 4.70
CA LEU A 683 -26.05 -24.31 5.54
C LEU A 683 -25.95 -23.52 6.85
N ILE A 684 -26.96 -22.69 7.13
CA ILE A 684 -27.08 -21.99 8.41
C ILE A 684 -28.32 -22.50 9.13
N LEU A 685 -28.13 -22.92 10.38
CA LEU A 685 -29.21 -23.34 11.27
C LEU A 685 -29.25 -22.45 12.50
N HIS A 686 -30.40 -21.83 12.76
CA HIS A 686 -30.62 -21.04 13.97
C HIS A 686 -30.99 -21.92 15.15
N GLN A 687 -30.35 -21.67 16.30
CA GLN A 687 -30.72 -22.36 17.52
C GLN A 687 -32.02 -21.78 18.07
N GLN A 688 -32.96 -22.67 18.42
CA GLN A 688 -34.24 -22.31 19.00
C GLN A 688 -34.17 -22.34 20.53
N ASN A 689 -35.12 -21.66 21.19
CA ASN A 689 -35.19 -21.60 22.65
C ASN A 689 -35.34 -22.96 23.36
N ASP A 690 -35.89 -23.95 22.65
CA ASP A 690 -36.04 -25.33 23.12
C ASP A 690 -34.80 -26.20 22.89
N GLY A 691 -33.73 -25.62 22.29
CA GLY A 691 -32.47 -26.29 21.97
C GLY A 691 -32.43 -26.97 20.61
N SER A 692 -33.55 -26.99 19.87
CA SER A 692 -33.58 -27.49 18.48
C SER A 692 -32.92 -26.52 17.51
N PHE A 693 -32.63 -26.97 16.29
CA PHE A 693 -32.03 -26.15 15.24
C PHE A 693 -32.96 -26.06 14.03
N GLU A 694 -33.22 -24.84 13.57
CA GLU A 694 -34.03 -24.58 12.38
C GLU A 694 -33.14 -24.17 11.21
N THR A 695 -33.24 -24.86 10.08
CA THR A 695 -32.52 -24.44 8.86
C THR A 695 -33.15 -23.18 8.28
N VAL A 696 -32.35 -22.12 8.15
CA VAL A 696 -32.84 -20.78 7.73
C VAL A 696 -32.16 -20.25 6.46
N TYR A 697 -31.02 -20.81 6.06
CA TYR A 697 -30.30 -20.38 4.86
C TYR A 697 -29.60 -21.56 4.18
N THR A 698 -29.98 -21.80 2.92
CA THR A 698 -29.43 -22.84 2.03
C THR A 698 -29.41 -22.33 0.59
N PRO A 699 -28.44 -21.48 0.22
CA PRO A 699 -28.34 -20.99 -1.15
C PRO A 699 -27.98 -22.14 -2.10
N GLU A 700 -28.52 -22.09 -3.31
CA GLU A 700 -28.07 -22.97 -4.39
C GLU A 700 -26.73 -22.46 -4.91
N ILE A 701 -25.67 -23.25 -4.76
CA ILE A 701 -24.31 -22.90 -5.17
C ILE A 701 -23.67 -24.04 -5.95
N GLU A 702 -22.69 -23.70 -6.79
CA GLU A 702 -21.83 -24.62 -7.52
C GLU A 702 -20.38 -24.15 -7.34
N GLY A 703 -19.49 -25.02 -6.87
CA GLY A 703 -18.13 -24.66 -6.47
C GLY A 703 -17.85 -24.88 -4.99
N LEU A 704 -16.65 -24.47 -4.56
CA LEU A 704 -16.15 -24.68 -3.20
C LEU A 704 -16.37 -23.43 -2.34
N PRO A 705 -17.27 -23.45 -1.34
CA PRO A 705 -17.41 -22.37 -0.40
C PRO A 705 -16.29 -22.40 0.67
N GLY A 706 -15.94 -21.22 1.19
CA GLY A 706 -15.00 -21.05 2.28
C GLY A 706 -15.34 -19.85 3.15
N ILE A 707 -15.16 -19.97 4.46
CA ILE A 707 -15.44 -18.89 5.40
C ILE A 707 -14.27 -17.90 5.39
N LEU A 708 -14.56 -16.60 5.28
CA LEU A 708 -13.56 -15.53 5.32
C LEU A 708 -13.52 -14.83 6.67
N ALA A 709 -14.67 -14.36 7.14
CA ALA A 709 -14.80 -13.62 8.38
C ALA A 709 -16.23 -13.68 8.90
N ILE A 710 -16.40 -13.39 10.20
CA ILE A 710 -17.70 -13.28 10.85
C ILE A 710 -17.64 -12.17 11.90
N GLY A 711 -18.70 -11.37 12.01
CA GLY A 711 -18.78 -10.23 12.92
C GLY A 711 -19.40 -9.00 12.26
N ASP A 712 -19.38 -7.86 12.96
CA ASP A 712 -19.87 -6.58 12.42
C ASP A 712 -18.86 -6.03 11.40
N ALA A 713 -19.06 -6.38 10.15
CA ALA A 713 -18.12 -6.12 9.07
C ALA A 713 -18.37 -4.77 8.42
N ASN A 714 -19.61 -4.30 8.41
CA ASN A 714 -19.97 -3.00 7.84
C ASN A 714 -20.06 -1.89 8.91
N GLY A 715 -20.01 -2.24 10.19
CA GLY A 715 -20.07 -1.32 11.32
C GLY A 715 -21.49 -0.91 11.72
N ASP A 716 -22.53 -1.61 11.26
CA ASP A 716 -23.93 -1.27 11.55
C ASP A 716 -24.45 -1.88 12.87
N GLY A 717 -23.60 -2.62 13.58
CA GLY A 717 -23.88 -3.29 14.84
C GLY A 717 -24.52 -4.67 14.68
N ARG A 718 -24.85 -5.11 13.46
CA ARG A 718 -25.31 -6.48 13.18
C ARG A 718 -24.13 -7.39 12.87
N ALA A 719 -24.37 -8.69 12.94
CA ALA A 719 -23.37 -9.68 12.57
C ALA A 719 -23.51 -10.05 11.10
N GLU A 720 -22.41 -9.95 10.37
CA GLU A 720 -22.27 -10.45 9.01
C GLU A 720 -21.46 -11.76 8.98
N LEU A 721 -21.83 -12.64 8.05
CA LEU A 721 -21.00 -13.75 7.61
C LEU A 721 -20.43 -13.40 6.23
N LEU A 722 -19.10 -13.33 6.15
CA LEU A 722 -18.35 -13.15 4.90
C LEU A 722 -17.78 -14.51 4.49
N TRP A 723 -18.10 -14.93 3.28
CA TRP A 723 -17.65 -16.20 2.74
C TRP A 723 -17.36 -16.08 1.25
N GLN A 724 -16.37 -16.85 0.79
CA GLN A 724 -15.99 -16.93 -0.61
C GLN A 724 -16.58 -18.18 -1.26
N LEU A 725 -16.79 -18.13 -2.56
CA LEU A 725 -17.11 -19.26 -3.41
C LEU A 725 -16.08 -19.31 -4.55
N GLU A 726 -15.37 -20.42 -4.66
CA GLU A 726 -14.44 -20.65 -5.75
C GLU A 726 -15.04 -21.62 -6.76
N ARG A 727 -15.24 -21.12 -8.00
CA ARG A 727 -15.82 -21.86 -9.11
C ARG A 727 -14.82 -21.96 -10.26
N CYS A 728 -14.25 -23.13 -10.44
CA CYS A 728 -13.38 -23.55 -11.52
C CYS A 728 -14.17 -24.24 -12.64
N THR A 729 -14.25 -23.58 -13.79
CA THR A 729 -14.72 -24.22 -15.03
C THR A 729 -13.55 -24.36 -15.99
N THR A 730 -13.20 -23.22 -16.53
CA THR A 730 -12.32 -22.99 -17.64
C THR A 730 -11.08 -22.24 -17.12
N PHE A 731 -11.29 -21.44 -16.09
CA PHE A 731 -10.39 -20.86 -15.11
C PHE A 731 -11.18 -20.83 -13.79
N CYS A 732 -10.51 -20.56 -12.67
CA CYS A 732 -11.14 -20.39 -11.37
C CYS A 732 -11.60 -18.95 -11.17
N LEU A 733 -12.87 -18.77 -10.81
CA LEU A 733 -13.44 -17.50 -10.41
C LEU A 733 -13.71 -17.55 -8.90
N LEU A 734 -13.16 -16.59 -8.16
CA LEU A 734 -13.46 -16.40 -6.75
C LEU A 734 -14.49 -15.28 -6.61
N THR A 735 -15.62 -15.57 -5.97
CA THR A 735 -16.64 -14.57 -5.60
C THR A 735 -16.76 -14.47 -4.09
N VAL A 736 -17.13 -13.32 -3.57
CA VAL A 736 -17.38 -13.14 -2.12
C VAL A 736 -18.81 -12.71 -1.90
N GLU A 737 -19.46 -13.37 -0.95
CA GLU A 737 -20.76 -13.03 -0.41
C GLU A 737 -20.61 -12.52 1.03
N ALA A 738 -21.38 -11.50 1.37
CA ALA A 738 -21.52 -11.03 2.75
C ALA A 738 -23.01 -10.98 3.06
N ILE A 739 -23.46 -11.66 4.10
CA ILE A 739 -24.88 -11.74 4.46
C ILE A 739 -25.09 -11.30 5.91
N THR A 740 -26.19 -10.58 6.16
CA THR A 740 -26.68 -10.24 7.52
C THR A 740 -28.08 -10.79 7.71
N TRP A 741 -28.43 -11.10 8.96
CA TRP A 741 -29.81 -11.41 9.33
C TRP A 741 -30.70 -10.16 9.28
N ASN A 742 -31.89 -10.28 8.69
CA ASN A 742 -32.95 -9.28 8.78
C ASN A 742 -34.13 -9.83 9.59
N SER A 743 -34.30 -9.32 10.80
CA SER A 743 -35.35 -9.75 11.73
C SER A 743 -36.77 -9.37 11.30
N GLU A 744 -36.95 -8.35 10.45
CA GLU A 744 -38.26 -7.94 9.95
C GLU A 744 -38.80 -8.93 8.92
N THR A 745 -37.91 -9.43 8.06
CA THR A 745 -38.26 -10.40 7.00
C THR A 745 -37.99 -11.84 7.42
N ALA A 746 -37.36 -12.07 8.57
CA ALA A 746 -36.87 -13.36 9.04
C ALA A 746 -36.05 -14.10 7.96
N ALA A 747 -35.13 -13.37 7.32
CA ALA A 747 -34.32 -13.89 6.23
C ALA A 747 -32.95 -13.22 6.17
N TYR A 748 -31.95 -13.93 5.66
CA TYR A 748 -30.65 -13.34 5.33
C TYR A 748 -30.74 -12.50 4.06
N ARG A 749 -30.04 -11.37 4.06
CA ARG A 749 -29.88 -10.50 2.89
C ARG A 749 -28.42 -10.23 2.62
N SER A 750 -28.06 -10.05 1.35
CA SER A 750 -26.71 -9.65 0.97
C SER A 750 -26.44 -8.21 1.41
N VAL A 751 -25.23 -7.99 1.94
CA VAL A 751 -24.67 -6.70 2.35
C VAL A 751 -23.32 -6.45 1.70
N ILE A 752 -23.04 -7.11 0.58
CA ILE A 752 -21.97 -6.75 -0.33
C ILE A 752 -22.58 -6.32 -1.67
N GLY A 753 -22.01 -5.28 -2.27
CA GLY A 753 -22.41 -4.82 -3.59
C GLY A 753 -22.10 -5.88 -4.66
N PRO A 754 -22.83 -5.86 -5.79
CA PRO A 754 -22.61 -6.82 -6.86
C PRO A 754 -21.21 -6.69 -7.47
N GLY A 755 -20.65 -7.81 -7.91
CA GLY A 755 -19.36 -7.85 -8.62
C GLY A 755 -18.13 -7.99 -7.73
N ALA A 756 -18.29 -8.41 -6.48
CA ALA A 756 -17.19 -8.82 -5.62
C ALA A 756 -16.60 -10.17 -6.10
N ALA A 757 -15.90 -10.12 -7.24
CA ALA A 757 -15.39 -11.29 -7.93
C ALA A 757 -14.02 -11.01 -8.56
N VAL A 758 -13.15 -12.02 -8.58
CA VAL A 758 -11.82 -11.94 -9.20
C VAL A 758 -11.48 -13.28 -9.88
N ALA A 759 -10.98 -13.21 -11.12
CA ALA A 759 -10.50 -14.38 -11.84
C ALA A 759 -9.09 -14.75 -11.37
N GLU A 760 -8.85 -16.05 -11.13
CA GLU A 760 -7.56 -16.61 -10.69
C GLU A 760 -6.92 -15.78 -9.56
N GLY A 761 -7.73 -15.43 -8.57
CA GLY A 761 -7.35 -14.45 -7.55
C GLY A 761 -7.59 -14.93 -6.14
N THR A 762 -7.14 -14.12 -5.19
CA THR A 762 -7.28 -14.34 -3.75
C THR A 762 -7.98 -13.17 -3.09
N VAL A 763 -8.65 -13.43 -1.97
CA VAL A 763 -9.19 -12.39 -1.10
C VAL A 763 -8.58 -12.46 0.29
N LEU A 764 -8.21 -11.30 0.84
CA LEU A 764 -7.79 -11.15 2.24
C LEU A 764 -8.75 -10.22 2.97
N VAL A 765 -9.04 -10.54 4.23
CA VAL A 765 -9.84 -9.68 5.13
C VAL A 765 -8.89 -9.00 6.12
N ASP A 766 -9.03 -7.69 6.26
CA ASP A 766 -8.32 -6.87 7.24
C ASP A 766 -9.34 -6.10 8.08
N ILE A 767 -9.03 -5.84 9.35
CA ILE A 767 -9.90 -5.06 10.25
C ILE A 767 -9.26 -3.70 10.44
N VAL A 768 -10.00 -2.63 10.10
CA VAL A 768 -9.55 -1.28 10.38
C VAL A 768 -9.90 -0.96 11.83
N GLU A 769 -8.93 -1.11 12.72
CA GLU A 769 -9.06 -0.67 14.12
C GLU A 769 -8.68 0.81 14.19
N ASP A 770 -9.70 1.68 14.28
CA ASP A 770 -9.48 3.08 14.63
C ASP A 770 -9.74 3.28 16.13
N GLU A 771 -8.70 3.22 16.96
CA GLU A 771 -8.83 3.45 18.41
C GLU A 771 -9.14 4.91 18.80
N SER A 772 -9.18 5.86 17.85
CA SER A 772 -9.54 7.25 18.16
C SER A 772 -10.62 7.87 17.26
N SER A 773 -11.57 7.08 16.78
CA SER A 773 -12.87 7.62 16.36
C SER A 773 -14.05 6.82 16.90
N ASP A 774 -15.19 7.51 17.08
CA ASP A 774 -16.49 6.89 17.33
C ASP A 774 -17.02 6.10 16.10
N LEU A 775 -16.17 5.83 15.09
CA LEU A 775 -16.56 5.03 13.93
C LEU A 775 -16.45 3.54 14.27
N PRO A 776 -17.45 2.73 13.90
CA PRO A 776 -17.48 1.31 14.19
C PRO A 776 -16.35 0.56 13.48
N ARG A 777 -15.90 -0.56 14.08
CA ARG A 777 -14.90 -1.46 13.47
C ARG A 777 -15.46 -1.97 12.14
N VAL A 778 -14.76 -1.71 11.04
CA VAL A 778 -15.17 -2.18 9.70
C VAL A 778 -14.14 -3.13 9.11
N SER A 779 -14.64 -4.16 8.43
CA SER A 779 -13.82 -5.09 7.66
C SER A 779 -13.53 -4.55 6.26
N ARG A 780 -12.30 -4.76 5.79
CA ARG A 780 -11.83 -4.38 4.46
C ARG A 780 -11.40 -5.63 3.69
N LEU A 781 -11.96 -5.84 2.51
CA LEU A 781 -11.63 -6.96 1.64
C LEU A 781 -10.66 -6.51 0.55
N TRP A 782 -9.57 -7.25 0.41
CA TRP A 782 -8.52 -7.04 -0.59
C TRP A 782 -8.56 -8.17 -1.60
N PHE A 783 -8.99 -7.87 -2.81
CA PHE A 783 -8.94 -8.79 -3.95
C PHE A 783 -7.64 -8.58 -4.71
N SER A 784 -7.02 -9.65 -5.18
CA SER A 784 -5.84 -9.61 -6.05
C SER A 784 -5.93 -10.74 -7.07
N GLY A 785 -5.78 -10.43 -8.36
CA GLY A 785 -5.91 -11.40 -9.45
C GLY A 785 -6.23 -10.71 -10.76
N GLY A 786 -7.21 -11.22 -11.51
CA GLY A 786 -7.70 -10.57 -12.73
C GLY A 786 -7.03 -11.06 -14.02
N VAL A 787 -6.41 -12.25 -14.00
CA VAL A 787 -5.79 -12.84 -15.19
C VAL A 787 -6.12 -14.34 -15.28
N SER A 788 -7.09 -14.69 -16.12
CA SER A 788 -7.51 -16.08 -16.34
C SER A 788 -6.51 -16.93 -17.14
N GLY A 789 -5.51 -16.29 -17.76
CA GLY A 789 -4.50 -16.96 -18.59
C GLY A 789 -5.02 -17.50 -19.93
N ARG A 790 -6.25 -17.15 -20.33
CA ARG A 790 -6.84 -17.57 -21.61
C ARG A 790 -6.56 -16.55 -22.71
N GLU A 791 -6.26 -17.06 -23.91
CA GLU A 791 -6.09 -16.25 -25.14
C GLU A 791 -7.42 -15.67 -25.69
N GLU A 792 -8.47 -15.55 -24.87
CA GLU A 792 -9.74 -14.94 -25.29
C GLU A 792 -9.68 -13.42 -25.27
N LYS A 793 -10.62 -12.78 -25.96
CA LYS A 793 -10.80 -11.32 -26.10
C LYS A 793 -10.89 -10.61 -24.74
N GLY A 794 -9.75 -10.24 -24.16
CA GLY A 794 -9.70 -9.54 -22.89
C GLY A 794 -8.34 -8.96 -22.55
N LEU A 795 -8.35 -7.97 -21.67
CA LEU A 795 -7.15 -7.38 -21.10
C LEU A 795 -6.48 -8.42 -20.18
N VAL A 796 -5.19 -8.66 -20.38
CA VAL A 796 -4.40 -9.59 -19.55
C VAL A 796 -3.62 -8.77 -18.51
N ILE A 797 -4.35 -8.00 -17.71
CA ILE A 797 -3.78 -7.07 -16.74
C ILE A 797 -4.24 -7.49 -15.35
N PRO A 798 -3.32 -7.88 -14.46
CA PRO A 798 -3.70 -8.14 -13.08
C PRO A 798 -4.09 -6.83 -12.39
N HIS A 799 -5.06 -6.94 -11.49
CA HIS A 799 -5.59 -5.81 -10.74
C HIS A 799 -5.86 -6.19 -9.30
N THR A 800 -6.00 -5.15 -8.48
CA THR A 800 -6.39 -5.23 -7.08
C THR A 800 -7.66 -4.44 -6.85
N GLU A 801 -8.49 -4.92 -5.94
CA GLU A 801 -9.72 -4.23 -5.54
C GLU A 801 -9.83 -4.15 -4.04
N ILE A 802 -10.34 -3.03 -3.53
CA ILE A 802 -10.59 -2.87 -2.10
C ILE A 802 -12.08 -2.61 -1.89
N TRP A 803 -12.69 -3.40 -1.01
CA TRP A 803 -14.10 -3.30 -0.65
C TRP A 803 -14.26 -3.02 0.85
N TYR A 804 -15.02 -1.99 1.21
CA TYR A 804 -15.37 -1.69 2.61
C TYR A 804 -16.58 -0.76 2.72
N SER A 805 -17.20 -0.74 3.90
CA SER A 805 -18.24 0.22 4.28
C SER A 805 -17.65 1.46 4.95
N MET A 806 -18.28 2.63 4.77
CA MET A 806 -17.86 3.88 5.43
C MET A 806 -18.85 4.36 6.51
N ASP A 807 -20.06 3.80 6.51
CA ASP A 807 -21.23 4.39 7.15
C ASP A 807 -22.27 3.33 7.58
N GLY A 808 -21.87 2.06 7.72
CA GLY A 808 -22.82 0.96 7.97
C GLY A 808 -23.61 0.52 6.72
N SER A 809 -23.37 1.12 5.55
CA SER A 809 -23.97 0.65 4.30
C SER A 809 -23.35 -0.68 3.83
N PRO A 810 -24.00 -1.41 2.90
CA PRO A 810 -23.39 -2.59 2.29
C PRO A 810 -21.96 -2.33 1.78
N LEU A 811 -21.06 -3.30 1.95
CA LEU A 811 -19.69 -3.23 1.47
C LEU A 811 -19.67 -2.97 -0.04
N ARG A 812 -18.85 -2.02 -0.50
CA ARG A 812 -18.75 -1.66 -1.91
C ARG A 812 -17.31 -1.56 -2.33
N ARG A 813 -17.06 -1.80 -3.62
CA ARG A 813 -15.78 -1.52 -4.25
C ARG A 813 -15.49 -0.03 -4.14
N ARG A 814 -14.38 0.29 -3.48
CA ARG A 814 -13.90 1.67 -3.31
C ARG A 814 -12.76 1.97 -4.27
N THR A 815 -11.89 1.00 -4.50
CA THR A 815 -10.76 1.14 -5.41
C THR A 815 -10.67 -0.05 -6.35
N TRP A 816 -10.10 0.23 -7.51
CA TRP A 816 -9.67 -0.76 -8.49
C TRP A 816 -8.41 -0.22 -9.11
N SER A 817 -7.31 -0.94 -8.94
CA SER A 817 -6.00 -0.47 -9.34
C SER A 817 -5.20 -1.55 -10.04
N TYR A 818 -4.34 -1.12 -10.95
CA TYR A 818 -3.49 -1.94 -11.79
C TYR A 818 -2.19 -1.18 -12.01
N ASP A 819 -1.16 -1.88 -12.46
CA ASP A 819 0.11 -1.25 -12.76
C ASP A 819 0.03 -0.40 -14.04
N ARG A 820 -0.22 0.91 -13.89
CA ARG A 820 -0.23 1.86 -15.01
C ARG A 820 1.14 1.97 -15.72
N ALA A 821 2.24 1.53 -15.10
CA ALA A 821 3.58 1.55 -15.68
C ALA A 821 3.82 0.41 -16.67
N ASN A 822 2.97 -0.62 -16.66
CA ASN A 822 3.04 -1.72 -17.62
C ASN A 822 2.61 -1.23 -19.02
N GLU A 823 3.44 -1.47 -20.04
CA GLU A 823 3.13 -1.07 -21.43
C GLU A 823 1.82 -1.69 -21.95
N ALA A 824 1.45 -2.88 -21.46
CA ALA A 824 0.18 -3.53 -21.78
C ALA A 824 -1.03 -2.82 -21.16
N SER A 825 -0.81 -1.94 -20.18
CA SER A 825 -1.85 -1.17 -19.48
C SER A 825 -2.12 0.22 -20.10
N ASN A 826 -1.51 0.53 -21.25
CA ASN A 826 -1.78 1.74 -22.04
C ASN A 826 -3.09 1.65 -22.85
N CYS A 827 -4.20 1.36 -22.16
CA CYS A 827 -5.51 1.13 -22.76
C CYS A 827 -6.55 2.10 -22.16
N LEU A 828 -7.33 2.76 -23.02
CA LEU A 828 -8.34 3.75 -22.64
C LEU A 828 -9.42 3.14 -21.72
N GLY A 829 -9.88 1.93 -22.04
CA GLY A 829 -10.83 1.16 -21.25
C GLY A 829 -10.41 0.94 -19.79
N LEU A 830 -9.13 0.63 -19.52
CA LEU A 830 -8.63 0.49 -18.13
C LEU A 830 -8.78 1.80 -17.34
N ARG A 831 -8.54 2.94 -17.98
CA ARG A 831 -8.75 4.27 -17.37
C ARG A 831 -10.23 4.52 -17.08
N LEU A 832 -11.11 4.08 -17.98
CA LEU A 832 -12.56 4.20 -17.79
C LEU A 832 -13.12 3.26 -16.73
N ILE A 833 -12.54 2.07 -16.54
CA ILE A 833 -12.90 1.17 -15.44
C ILE A 833 -12.62 1.86 -14.10
N GLU A 834 -11.42 2.42 -13.95
CA GLU A 834 -11.02 3.15 -12.74
C GLU A 834 -11.93 4.36 -12.46
N ALA A 835 -12.18 5.20 -13.47
CA ALA A 835 -13.09 6.34 -13.37
C ALA A 835 -14.54 5.92 -13.01
N ASN A 836 -15.03 4.83 -13.61
CA ASN A 836 -16.37 4.32 -13.34
C ASN A 836 -16.49 3.74 -11.93
N ILE A 837 -15.44 3.13 -11.39
CA ILE A 837 -15.42 2.61 -10.01
C ILE A 837 -15.39 3.75 -9.00
N ALA A 838 -14.60 4.79 -9.26
CA ALA A 838 -14.66 6.03 -8.47
C ALA A 838 -16.08 6.64 -8.50
N LEU A 839 -16.74 6.66 -9.66
CA LEU A 839 -18.12 7.14 -9.79
C LEU A 839 -19.10 6.28 -8.95
N GLN A 840 -19.00 4.96 -9.03
CA GLN A 840 -19.86 4.02 -8.28
C GLN A 840 -19.62 4.08 -6.77
N SER A 841 -18.41 4.43 -6.33
CA SER A 841 -18.06 4.57 -4.93
C SER A 841 -18.84 5.69 -4.23
N ALA A 842 -19.47 6.61 -4.98
CA ALA A 842 -20.23 7.72 -4.41
C ALA A 842 -21.45 7.29 -3.59
N GLY A 843 -21.95 6.06 -3.81
CA GLY A 843 -23.05 5.53 -3.02
C GLY A 843 -24.42 6.13 -3.38
N PRO A 844 -25.49 5.71 -2.66
CA PRO A 844 -26.86 6.15 -2.91
C PRO A 844 -27.08 7.62 -2.56
N GLU A 845 -26.38 8.11 -1.54
CA GLU A 845 -26.44 9.49 -1.10
C GLU A 845 -25.62 10.44 -1.98
N GLY A 846 -24.74 9.91 -2.84
CA GLY A 846 -23.95 10.69 -3.79
C GLY A 846 -22.84 11.50 -3.12
N ASN A 847 -21.82 10.82 -2.60
CA ASN A 847 -20.64 11.43 -2.01
C ASN A 847 -19.89 12.31 -3.04
N ARG A 848 -19.82 13.62 -2.75
CA ARG A 848 -19.17 14.61 -3.62
C ARG A 848 -17.67 14.36 -3.81
N ALA A 849 -16.97 13.81 -2.83
CA ALA A 849 -15.54 13.49 -2.98
C ALA A 849 -15.31 12.38 -4.02
N SER A 850 -16.20 11.38 -4.04
CA SER A 850 -16.19 10.34 -5.07
C SER A 850 -16.52 10.90 -6.45
N TYR A 851 -17.48 11.83 -6.56
CA TYR A 851 -17.76 12.52 -7.82
C TYR A 851 -16.59 13.37 -8.32
N ALA A 852 -15.94 14.13 -7.43
CA ALA A 852 -14.74 14.89 -7.77
C ALA A 852 -13.62 13.96 -8.28
N THR A 853 -13.38 12.84 -7.59
CA THR A 853 -12.38 11.84 -8.02
C THR A 853 -12.72 11.27 -9.40
N ALA A 854 -14.00 10.93 -9.64
CA ALA A 854 -14.44 10.43 -10.94
C ALA A 854 -14.29 11.47 -12.06
N ILE A 855 -14.58 12.75 -11.79
CA ILE A 855 -14.38 13.85 -12.73
C ILE A 855 -12.92 13.93 -13.17
N GLU A 856 -11.98 13.93 -12.22
CA GLU A 856 -10.54 13.98 -12.51
C GLU A 856 -10.11 12.77 -13.34
N LEU A 857 -10.57 11.57 -13.01
CA LEU A 857 -10.22 10.34 -13.75
C LEU A 857 -10.82 10.30 -15.17
N TYR A 858 -12.05 10.81 -15.38
CA TYR A 858 -12.62 10.92 -16.72
C TYR A 858 -11.89 11.95 -17.57
N LYS A 859 -11.49 13.08 -16.98
CA LYS A 859 -10.64 14.08 -17.66
C LYS A 859 -9.27 13.51 -18.01
N ASP A 860 -8.60 12.86 -17.06
CA ASP A 860 -7.32 12.17 -17.28
C ASP A 860 -7.40 11.17 -18.46
N ALA A 861 -8.46 10.36 -18.50
CA ALA A 861 -8.69 9.41 -19.60
C ALA A 861 -8.89 10.08 -20.97
N LEU A 862 -9.46 11.28 -21.02
CA LEU A 862 -9.71 12.03 -22.27
C LEU A 862 -8.49 12.83 -22.74
N GLU A 863 -7.75 13.40 -21.78
CA GLU A 863 -6.62 14.30 -21.99
C GLU A 863 -5.31 13.54 -22.22
N THR A 864 -5.15 12.34 -21.64
CA THR A 864 -3.94 11.53 -21.83
C THR A 864 -3.72 11.23 -23.32
N PRO A 865 -2.61 11.72 -23.91
CA PRO A 865 -2.31 11.48 -25.32
C PRO A 865 -1.85 10.02 -25.51
N ASN A 866 -2.12 9.45 -26.69
CA ASN A 866 -1.63 8.13 -27.09
C ASN A 866 -2.17 6.91 -26.34
N LEU A 867 -3.23 7.05 -25.52
CA LEU A 867 -4.00 5.89 -25.05
C LEU A 867 -4.50 5.09 -26.25
N GLN A 868 -4.17 3.80 -26.27
CA GLN A 868 -4.62 2.89 -27.31
C GLN A 868 -6.06 2.42 -27.00
N PRO A 869 -6.86 2.08 -28.02
CA PRO A 869 -8.02 1.23 -27.81
C PRO A 869 -7.56 -0.11 -27.21
N CYS A 870 -8.43 -0.77 -26.47
CA CYS A 870 -8.14 -1.97 -25.69
C CYS A 870 -8.27 -3.25 -26.51
N SER A 871 -8.20 -3.10 -27.85
CA SER A 871 -8.80 -4.03 -28.79
C SER A 871 -8.05 -5.36 -28.86
N VAL A 872 -8.80 -6.43 -28.63
CA VAL A 872 -8.48 -7.78 -29.09
C VAL A 872 -9.27 -8.03 -30.39
N GLN A 873 -8.61 -8.65 -31.37
CA GLN A 873 -9.06 -8.86 -32.77
C GLN A 873 -10.58 -8.73 -33.05
N GLY A 874 -10.97 -7.75 -33.87
CA GLY A 874 -12.29 -7.72 -34.53
C GLY A 874 -12.92 -6.35 -34.73
N THR A 875 -12.64 -5.39 -33.84
CA THR A 875 -13.17 -4.01 -33.89
C THR A 875 -12.15 -3.07 -34.52
N ASP A 876 -12.60 -2.10 -35.33
CA ASP A 876 -11.73 -1.08 -35.88
C ASP A 876 -11.16 -0.21 -34.73
N PRO A 877 -9.83 -0.12 -34.54
CA PRO A 877 -9.23 0.60 -33.42
C PRO A 877 -9.70 2.05 -33.28
N GLU A 878 -9.94 2.73 -34.41
CA GLU A 878 -10.42 4.12 -34.41
C GLU A 878 -11.89 4.21 -33.98
N GLU A 879 -12.72 3.25 -34.40
CA GLU A 879 -14.13 3.15 -33.99
C GLU A 879 -14.25 2.87 -32.49
N GLU A 880 -13.48 1.91 -31.96
CA GLU A 880 -13.45 1.62 -30.52
C GLU A 880 -12.99 2.83 -29.70
N LYS A 881 -11.92 3.48 -30.14
CA LYS A 881 -11.42 4.68 -29.47
C LYS A 881 -12.45 5.81 -29.46
N ALA A 882 -13.18 6.00 -30.56
CA ALA A 882 -14.26 6.98 -30.65
C ALA A 882 -15.41 6.65 -29.70
N LEU A 883 -15.84 5.38 -29.63
CA LEU A 883 -16.88 4.91 -28.71
C LEU A 883 -16.47 5.08 -27.25
N LEU A 884 -15.26 4.67 -26.87
CA LEU A 884 -14.76 4.80 -25.50
C LEU A 884 -14.60 6.27 -25.07
N ARG A 885 -14.10 7.15 -25.97
CA ARG A 885 -14.05 8.60 -25.70
C ARG A 885 -15.45 9.21 -25.61
N GLY A 886 -16.39 8.75 -26.43
CA GLY A 886 -17.79 9.15 -26.33
C GLY A 886 -18.41 8.77 -24.98
N LEU A 887 -18.18 7.54 -24.51
CA LEU A 887 -18.61 7.07 -23.20
C LEU A 887 -18.03 7.93 -22.07
N ALA A 888 -16.73 8.20 -22.12
CA ALA A 888 -16.04 9.03 -21.14
C ALA A 888 -16.63 10.45 -21.05
N ASN A 889 -16.87 11.08 -22.21
CA ASN A 889 -17.50 12.39 -22.29
C ASN A 889 -18.95 12.38 -21.77
N PHE A 890 -19.76 11.39 -22.16
CA PHE A 890 -21.11 11.23 -21.64
C PHE A 890 -21.11 11.12 -20.11
N ARG A 891 -20.22 10.28 -19.56
CA ARG A 891 -20.05 10.13 -18.11
C ARG A 891 -19.59 11.41 -17.43
N LEU A 892 -18.65 12.13 -18.04
CA LEU A 892 -18.14 13.40 -17.51
C LEU A 892 -19.27 14.44 -17.40
N VAL A 893 -20.13 14.58 -18.43
CA VAL A 893 -21.32 15.43 -18.37
C VAL A 893 -22.26 15.02 -17.23
N GLN A 894 -22.50 13.71 -17.04
CA GLN A 894 -23.33 13.22 -15.94
C GLN A 894 -22.75 13.60 -14.58
N VAL A 895 -21.49 13.26 -14.31
CA VAL A 895 -20.89 13.46 -12.99
C VAL A 895 -20.67 14.93 -12.67
N LEU A 896 -20.30 15.77 -13.64
CA LEU A 896 -20.24 17.23 -13.46
C LEU A 896 -21.60 17.78 -13.03
N THR A 897 -22.68 17.34 -13.68
CA THR A 897 -24.03 17.77 -13.33
C THR A 897 -24.45 17.27 -11.94
N LEU A 898 -24.13 16.02 -11.59
CA LEU A 898 -24.41 15.44 -10.27
C LEU A 898 -23.59 16.09 -9.14
N ASN A 899 -22.43 16.66 -9.46
CA ASN A 899 -21.58 17.37 -8.53
C ASN A 899 -21.85 18.90 -8.47
N ASP A 900 -23.02 19.35 -8.97
CA ASP A 900 -23.43 20.76 -9.07
C ASP A 900 -22.56 21.64 -9.99
N GLN A 901 -21.73 21.07 -10.86
CA GLN A 901 -20.91 21.77 -11.85
C GLN A 901 -21.62 21.91 -13.20
N ARG A 902 -22.87 22.41 -13.18
CA ARG A 902 -23.71 22.49 -14.38
C ARG A 902 -23.11 23.33 -15.51
N SER A 903 -22.53 24.48 -15.19
CA SER A 903 -21.95 25.38 -16.21
C SER A 903 -20.80 24.73 -16.96
N GLU A 904 -20.02 23.90 -16.28
CA GLU A 904 -18.94 23.11 -16.88
C GLU A 904 -19.50 21.98 -17.75
N ALA A 905 -20.57 21.31 -17.29
CA ALA A 905 -21.27 20.30 -18.10
C ALA A 905 -21.91 20.88 -19.37
N GLU A 906 -22.50 22.08 -19.29
CA GLU A 906 -23.07 22.80 -20.44
C GLU A 906 -21.98 23.22 -21.43
N SER A 907 -20.85 23.75 -20.95
CA SER A 907 -19.71 24.14 -21.79
C SER A 907 -19.06 22.93 -22.48
N LEU A 908 -18.96 21.80 -21.78
CA LEU A 908 -18.47 20.55 -22.36
C LEU A 908 -19.41 20.07 -23.46
N LEU A 909 -20.73 20.06 -23.21
CA LEU A 909 -21.71 19.65 -24.21
C LEU A 909 -21.68 20.53 -25.46
N GLU A 910 -21.56 21.85 -25.33
CA GLU A 910 -21.44 22.77 -26.47
C GLU A 910 -20.22 22.41 -27.33
N THR A 911 -19.08 22.11 -26.70
CA THR A 911 -17.87 21.65 -27.41
C THR A 911 -18.11 20.33 -28.13
N LEU A 912 -18.78 19.35 -27.48
CA LEU A 912 -19.08 18.05 -28.09
C LEU A 912 -20.07 18.16 -29.26
N GLU A 913 -21.03 19.07 -29.20
CA GLU A 913 -21.98 19.35 -30.29
C GLU A 913 -21.29 20.03 -31.47
N GLU A 914 -20.26 20.85 -31.24
CA GLU A 914 -19.45 21.46 -32.31
C GLU A 914 -18.48 20.47 -32.96
N GLU A 915 -17.75 19.69 -32.16
CA GLU A 915 -16.69 18.79 -32.65
C GLU A 915 -17.21 17.44 -33.13
N HIS A 916 -18.26 16.91 -32.48
CA HIS A 916 -18.77 15.56 -32.68
C HIS A 916 -20.32 15.50 -32.74
N PRO A 917 -20.97 16.27 -33.63
CA PRO A 917 -22.44 16.35 -33.71
C PRO A 917 -23.14 15.04 -34.08
N GLU A 918 -22.44 14.12 -34.75
CA GLU A 918 -23.01 12.83 -35.18
C GLU A 918 -22.85 11.72 -34.12
N SER A 919 -22.18 12.01 -32.99
CA SER A 919 -21.98 11.01 -31.92
C SER A 919 -23.27 10.75 -31.14
N ARG A 920 -23.68 9.48 -31.06
CA ARG A 920 -24.84 9.06 -30.27
C ARG A 920 -24.65 9.28 -28.77
N TYR A 921 -23.41 9.31 -28.28
CA TYR A 921 -23.12 9.72 -26.90
C TYR A 921 -23.33 11.21 -26.68
N THR A 922 -23.03 12.06 -27.67
CA THR A 922 -23.29 13.51 -27.60
C THR A 922 -24.80 13.76 -27.55
N GLU A 923 -25.58 13.06 -28.40
CA GLU A 923 -27.05 13.09 -28.33
C GLU A 923 -27.57 12.64 -26.96
N ALA A 924 -27.04 11.53 -26.42
CA ALA A 924 -27.39 11.06 -25.09
C ALA A 924 -27.02 12.09 -24.00
N ALA A 925 -25.86 12.73 -24.08
CA ALA A 925 -25.41 13.73 -23.12
C ALA A 925 -26.36 14.94 -23.10
N GLY A 926 -26.73 15.46 -24.27
CA GLY A 926 -27.67 16.56 -24.40
C GLY A 926 -29.07 16.22 -23.90
N ALA A 927 -29.59 15.05 -24.28
CA ALA A 927 -30.89 14.57 -23.81
C ALA A 927 -30.92 14.34 -22.29
N TRP A 928 -29.85 13.78 -21.72
CA TRP A 928 -29.71 13.55 -20.29
C TRP A 928 -29.66 14.88 -19.51
N LEU A 929 -28.82 15.82 -19.95
CA LEU A 929 -28.66 17.13 -19.31
C LEU A 929 -29.96 17.94 -19.36
N ALA A 930 -30.67 17.93 -20.49
CA ALA A 930 -31.97 18.56 -20.64
C ALA A 930 -33.02 17.95 -19.69
N ALA A 931 -33.07 16.61 -19.61
CA ALA A 931 -33.99 15.91 -18.72
C ALA A 931 -33.70 16.21 -17.25
N TYR A 932 -32.44 16.12 -16.82
CA TYR A 932 -32.02 16.43 -15.45
C TYR A 932 -32.26 17.91 -15.08
N THR A 933 -32.06 18.83 -16.02
CA THR A 933 -32.33 20.25 -15.80
C THR A 933 -33.82 20.53 -15.62
N SER A 934 -34.68 19.78 -16.33
CA SER A 934 -36.13 19.88 -16.19
C SER A 934 -36.64 19.29 -14.87
N VAL A 935 -36.08 18.15 -14.46
CA VAL A 935 -36.39 17.43 -13.24
C VAL A 935 -35.07 16.87 -12.70
N PRO A 936 -34.50 17.44 -11.61
CA PRO A 936 -33.22 17.03 -11.04
C PRO A 936 -33.35 15.66 -10.35
N ASN A 937 -33.51 14.64 -11.18
CA ASN A 937 -33.68 13.24 -10.82
C ASN A 937 -32.88 12.40 -11.82
N PRO A 938 -31.78 11.76 -11.38
CA PRO A 938 -30.91 11.00 -12.28
C PRO A 938 -31.60 9.78 -12.88
N VAL A 939 -32.55 9.17 -12.17
CA VAL A 939 -33.33 8.03 -12.68
C VAL A 939 -34.22 8.47 -13.84
N ALA A 940 -34.91 9.61 -13.70
CA ALA A 940 -35.74 10.17 -14.76
C ALA A 940 -34.90 10.60 -15.98
N ALA A 941 -33.73 11.20 -15.73
CA ALA A 941 -32.80 11.58 -16.78
C ALA A 941 -32.24 10.35 -17.53
N CYS A 942 -31.90 9.28 -16.81
CA CYS A 942 -31.48 8.02 -17.43
C CYS A 942 -32.59 7.32 -18.22
N ALA A 943 -33.83 7.36 -17.73
CA ALA A 943 -34.98 6.84 -18.47
C ALA A 943 -35.19 7.61 -19.79
N ALA A 944 -34.93 8.91 -19.81
CA ALA A 944 -35.09 9.75 -21.00
C ALA A 944 -34.09 9.43 -22.13
N VAL A 945 -32.93 8.86 -21.80
CA VAL A 945 -31.88 8.53 -22.78
C VAL A 945 -31.79 7.05 -23.11
N MET A 946 -32.56 6.20 -22.42
CA MET A 946 -32.49 4.74 -22.58
C MET A 946 -32.76 4.29 -24.03
N SER A 947 -33.63 4.99 -24.77
CA SER A 947 -33.88 4.67 -26.19
C SER A 947 -32.64 4.81 -27.05
N VAL A 948 -31.73 5.75 -26.73
CA VAL A 948 -30.47 5.93 -27.47
C VAL A 948 -29.61 4.68 -27.38
N PHE A 949 -29.48 4.10 -26.18
CA PHE A 949 -28.70 2.88 -25.93
C PHE A 949 -29.38 1.60 -26.42
N LEU A 950 -30.71 1.59 -26.52
CA LEU A 950 -31.48 0.49 -27.12
C LEU A 950 -31.32 0.45 -28.64
N ASP A 951 -31.34 1.61 -29.29
CA ASP A 951 -31.23 1.74 -30.74
C ASP A 951 -29.77 1.60 -31.24
N SER A 952 -28.80 1.80 -30.35
CA SER A 952 -27.35 1.76 -30.62
C SER A 952 -26.62 0.88 -29.58
N PRO A 953 -26.72 -0.46 -29.67
CA PRO A 953 -26.14 -1.37 -28.67
C PRO A 953 -24.60 -1.33 -28.58
N GLU A 954 -23.92 -0.87 -29.63
CA GLU A 954 -22.48 -0.64 -29.66
C GLU A 954 -21.99 0.29 -28.54
N LEU A 955 -22.85 1.20 -28.04
CA LEU A 955 -22.55 2.14 -26.97
C LEU A 955 -22.40 1.50 -25.58
N TRP A 956 -22.74 0.23 -25.41
CA TRP A 956 -22.52 -0.47 -24.14
C TRP A 956 -21.70 -1.74 -24.34
N GLN A 957 -21.91 -2.43 -25.47
CA GLN A 957 -21.13 -3.60 -25.86
C GLN A 957 -19.63 -3.32 -26.00
N ILE A 958 -19.23 -2.07 -26.29
CA ILE A 958 -17.80 -1.72 -26.38
C ILE A 958 -17.02 -2.01 -25.09
N THR A 959 -17.69 -2.01 -23.93
CA THR A 959 -17.05 -2.34 -22.65
C THR A 959 -16.92 -3.85 -22.42
N GLU A 960 -17.59 -4.70 -23.21
CA GLU A 960 -17.41 -6.16 -23.17
C GLU A 960 -16.07 -6.58 -23.79
N GLU A 961 -15.47 -5.74 -24.64
CA GLU A 961 -14.14 -5.99 -25.23
C GLU A 961 -13.01 -5.96 -24.20
N PHE A 962 -13.26 -5.47 -22.97
CA PHE A 962 -12.32 -5.58 -21.85
C PHE A 962 -12.12 -7.04 -21.39
N GLY A 963 -13.03 -7.93 -21.80
CA GLY A 963 -12.98 -9.36 -21.55
C GLY A 963 -13.62 -9.80 -20.25
N ARG A 964 -13.53 -11.10 -19.99
CA ARG A 964 -14.15 -11.75 -18.82
C ARG A 964 -13.45 -11.42 -17.51
N ASP A 965 -12.20 -10.98 -17.58
CA ASP A 965 -11.37 -10.74 -16.39
C ASP A 965 -11.60 -9.35 -15.78
N HIS A 966 -12.28 -8.46 -16.52
CA HIS A 966 -12.41 -7.05 -16.17
C HIS A 966 -13.88 -6.59 -16.12
N PRO A 967 -14.23 -5.59 -15.29
CA PRO A 967 -15.58 -5.04 -15.23
C PRO A 967 -16.07 -4.45 -16.56
N SER A 968 -17.24 -4.89 -17.03
CA SER A 968 -17.95 -4.31 -18.19
C SER A 968 -19.27 -3.66 -17.78
N LEU A 969 -19.83 -2.81 -18.64
CA LEU A 969 -21.12 -2.15 -18.46
C LEU A 969 -22.18 -2.81 -19.34
N ASN A 970 -23.29 -3.19 -18.73
CA ASN A 970 -24.50 -3.54 -19.47
C ASN A 970 -25.29 -2.28 -19.88
N MET A 971 -26.29 -2.45 -20.75
CA MET A 971 -27.15 -1.37 -21.25
C MET A 971 -27.74 -0.46 -20.16
N ARG A 972 -28.15 -1.00 -18.99
CA ARG A 972 -28.70 -0.20 -17.90
C ARG A 972 -27.62 0.55 -17.12
N GLN A 973 -26.40 0.01 -17.11
CA GLN A 973 -25.28 0.58 -16.36
C GLN A 973 -24.62 1.74 -17.08
N VAL A 974 -24.74 1.84 -18.41
CA VAL A 974 -24.14 2.96 -19.18
C VAL A 974 -24.65 4.32 -18.75
N CYS A 975 -25.86 4.42 -18.21
CA CYS A 975 -26.36 5.64 -17.57
C CYS A 975 -26.33 5.50 -16.04
N TYR A 976 -25.57 6.36 -15.36
CA TYR A 976 -25.32 6.20 -13.92
C TYR A 976 -26.48 6.75 -13.11
N THR A 977 -26.91 5.98 -12.12
CA THR A 977 -27.89 6.40 -11.12
C THR A 977 -27.39 6.06 -9.72
N PRO A 978 -27.30 7.02 -8.78
CA PRO A 978 -26.81 6.76 -7.42
C PRO A 978 -27.64 5.72 -6.65
N ASN A 979 -28.96 5.68 -6.92
CA ASN A 979 -29.96 4.91 -6.15
C ASN A 979 -30.49 3.67 -6.87
N SER A 980 -29.77 3.04 -7.81
CA SER A 980 -30.41 1.98 -8.60
C SER A 980 -30.88 0.80 -7.74
N GLY A 981 -30.18 0.40 -6.68
CA GLY A 981 -30.66 -0.58 -5.68
C GLY A 981 -31.17 -1.94 -6.20
N GLU A 982 -31.25 -2.14 -7.52
CA GLU A 982 -31.68 -3.36 -8.16
C GLU A 982 -30.54 -4.38 -8.05
N GLU A 983 -30.91 -5.62 -7.77
CA GLU A 983 -30.05 -6.79 -7.85
C GLU A 983 -29.45 -6.84 -9.27
N PHE A 984 -28.20 -6.41 -9.42
CA PHE A 984 -27.47 -6.45 -10.70
C PHE A 984 -26.49 -7.61 -10.66
N GLU A 985 -26.87 -8.73 -11.25
CA GLU A 985 -25.91 -9.78 -11.59
C GLU A 985 -24.80 -9.20 -12.48
N PHE A 986 -23.56 -9.40 -12.06
CA PHE A 986 -22.44 -9.44 -13.00
C PHE A 986 -22.71 -10.61 -13.95
N ARG A 987 -23.02 -10.33 -15.22
CA ARG A 987 -22.88 -11.36 -16.25
C ARG A 987 -21.40 -11.55 -16.55
N LEU A 988 -20.70 -12.29 -15.69
CA LEU A 988 -19.72 -13.22 -16.22
C LEU A 988 -20.54 -14.29 -16.93
N THR A 989 -20.90 -14.04 -18.19
CA THR A 989 -21.83 -14.90 -18.93
C THR A 989 -21.44 -16.38 -18.75
N PRO A 990 -22.30 -17.22 -18.13
CA PRO A 990 -22.24 -18.65 -18.33
C PRO A 990 -22.95 -18.90 -19.66
N ASN A 991 -22.39 -18.41 -20.76
CA ASN A 991 -22.76 -18.92 -22.07
C ASN A 991 -21.81 -20.06 -22.41
N TRP A 992 -21.88 -21.11 -21.58
CA TRP A 992 -21.84 -22.53 -21.96
C TRP A 992 -22.74 -23.30 -21.02
#